data_AF-A0A7X9YJD8-F1
#
_entry.id   AF-A0A7X9YJD8-F1
#
_cell.length_a   1.000
_cell.length_b   1.000
_cell.length_c   1.000
_cell.angle_alpha   90.00
_cell.angle_beta   90.00
_cell.angle_gamma   90.00
#
_symmetry.space_group_name_H-M   'P 1'
#
loop_
_entity.id
_entity.type
_entity.pdbx_description
1 polymer ?
#
loop_
_entity_poly.entity_id
_entity_poly.type
_entity_poly.pdbx_seq_one_letter_code
_entity_poly.pdbx_strand_id
1 'polypeptide(L)'
;MFKYVGNLRRVGVRALLSVALLFAAAGPLAATPTPAFAADAPQQNAALPSSAQYKYQKDELAAFCHFGPNTFNEIEWGEHYGNKAPSEIFTLSEDFDADNYVKTIKDAGFTRLIVTAKHHDGFCIWQSNLTEYDMGGVTQYKDGKGDILAELSAACTKYDLDMGLYLSPWDIHDASYGYSNGEDTGIGTSTDPKVNYNYYYDGQLREILGNKKYGNNGKFVEVWMDGAKGSGANAQVYDFQRWYNTIKELQTEDCLIFQGGTFAGIRWIGNENGLAHDTTWGPCKTDSNSDNGFNTNLSGGYSKGFPDGDKWLVPEADSRITSGWFWGTTKNTPKTLTELGNMYFQSVGHGAPLLLNVPPNNKGKLDPAIADRVREFGQNIKDSFKDDLTRANDHGRVVATAQASSTWNDNEDYGASKVLDGKDDTYWCAKSAADQTLTVKLPKPTTFDIVSIEEAIQNGQRISGFTVSYQTEENGAWSDFGRGGTIGAKRLVRGTAVTATAVKVTFTTHNFGDENLSLPQISEVGLFKASRGFEKPAPLPEGMTGIDNTEMTKTGNWNDEKIDGCFKGTSMWTTQSGATASFSFTGTKFAIVGTKDPNHSTFTVSIDGGAAQTVDTHDSVRTVPALLFESETLDAGTHNVVIKATGTVGIDAAAYLNNGSTGMFDFTETNVTMDEDSTHAFTIRRTGGSKGSVTLVVQPEPGSAIQDNFDTTPQEVTFADGETEKQVDIKTRRVVTGSAADGDKQFSVSLAVKAGEGAVIGYHGVADVTITDLDAACNALIARAEALDTDNFNADSAAALTTAIEAARNAADNGDVRGADVRAAMKALQTAMDNLSFAFPTEEGKTVTIEAEHGTLHDDHSNDRDQWGGNYPMEITDFEGASGGKIVNAINNGDAVSYRVKVERPGTYRVALTYSSGSASNAIKLFDDNGVFKAIDSVSAGHTNPRELKTVTFDLVAKKAGTTTLTVGTPGNADAPRLDKFDITLTASAVDKAELQKAVDDAAKLVEDDYTAETWAGFKSALDAARDVLAAADATQDQVNDALAALTDARAGLKKDEVKPDPGKPNPDKPNPDQPGNGEQGGNGNTGTKPSGNGKPSAKPSASSKKELPKTGDVSLLGAAIAGTSGVAALGAARVIASRRRRR
;
A
#
# COMPACT_ATOMS: atom_id res chain seq x y z
N MET A 1 49.93 8.29 13.09
CA MET A 1 50.97 7.31 13.48
C MET A 1 51.27 6.41 12.29
N PHE A 2 52.57 6.24 11.99
CA PHE A 2 53.28 5.28 11.11
C PHE A 2 52.62 3.88 10.95
N LYS A 3 52.81 3.03 9.91
CA LYS A 3 53.53 2.94 8.62
C LYS A 3 53.12 1.55 8.06
N TYR A 4 53.04 1.32 6.75
CA TYR A 4 53.72 0.20 6.05
C TYR A 4 53.61 0.37 4.53
N VAL A 5 54.68 0.05 3.83
CA VAL A 5 55.08 0.51 2.49
C VAL A 5 55.43 -0.70 1.60
N GLY A 6 55.16 -0.58 0.29
CA GLY A 6 55.89 -1.22 -0.83
C GLY A 6 55.00 -2.09 -1.73
N ASN A 7 54.98 -2.01 -3.08
CA ASN A 7 55.95 -1.45 -4.02
C ASN A 7 55.37 -1.32 -5.47
N LEU A 8 55.82 -0.26 -6.17
CA LEU A 8 56.11 -0.08 -7.62
C LEU A 8 55.03 -0.32 -8.71
N ARG A 9 54.68 0.75 -9.47
CA ARG A 9 55.32 1.17 -10.76
C ARG A 9 54.77 2.52 -11.32
N ARG A 10 55.68 3.52 -11.39
CA ARG A 10 55.89 4.69 -12.28
C ARG A 10 54.73 5.33 -13.09
N VAL A 11 54.37 6.61 -12.80
CA VAL A 11 54.78 7.93 -13.41
C VAL A 11 53.94 8.31 -14.65
N GLY A 12 53.29 9.48 -14.78
CA GLY A 12 53.51 10.74 -14.08
C GLY A 12 52.44 11.83 -14.25
N VAL A 13 52.63 12.88 -13.46
CA VAL A 13 51.84 14.10 -13.28
C VAL A 13 52.34 15.21 -14.21
N ARG A 14 51.43 16.05 -14.73
CA ARG A 14 51.67 17.49 -14.94
C ARG A 14 50.37 18.29 -14.80
N ALA A 15 50.30 19.06 -13.71
CA ALA A 15 49.46 20.25 -13.57
C ALA A 15 50.24 21.48 -14.08
N LEU A 16 49.54 22.57 -14.46
CA LEU A 16 49.72 23.96 -13.97
C LEU A 16 49.11 25.02 -14.94
N LEU A 17 48.40 25.99 -14.31
CA LEU A 17 48.26 27.43 -14.65
C LEU A 17 47.41 27.81 -15.89
N SER A 18 46.57 28.86 -15.95
CA SER A 18 46.40 30.16 -15.23
C SER A 18 44.98 30.73 -15.54
N VAL A 19 44.26 31.34 -14.58
CA VAL A 19 44.04 32.80 -14.33
C VAL A 19 43.57 33.67 -15.52
N ALA A 20 42.46 34.36 -15.25
CA ALA A 20 41.64 35.29 -16.03
C ALA A 20 42.32 36.56 -16.62
N LEU A 21 41.79 37.10 -17.73
CA LEU A 21 41.06 38.40 -17.79
C LEU A 21 40.59 38.78 -19.22
N LEU A 22 39.28 39.03 -19.33
CA LEU A 22 38.48 40.04 -20.07
C LEU A 22 38.83 40.64 -21.47
N PHE A 23 37.71 40.78 -22.22
CA PHE A 23 37.22 41.86 -23.11
C PHE A 23 37.23 41.69 -24.66
N ALA A 24 36.00 41.51 -25.15
CA ALA A 24 35.33 42.16 -26.29
C ALA A 24 35.87 41.98 -27.73
N ALA A 25 35.10 41.22 -28.53
CA ALA A 25 34.67 41.65 -29.86
C ALA A 25 33.36 40.93 -30.22
N ALA A 26 32.27 41.70 -30.36
CA ALA A 26 31.06 41.26 -31.03
C ALA A 26 31.40 41.01 -32.52
N GLY A 27 31.35 39.74 -32.93
CA GLY A 27 31.29 39.32 -34.33
C GLY A 27 29.90 38.73 -34.60
N PRO A 28 29.40 38.76 -35.85
CA PRO A 28 28.10 38.19 -36.18
C PRO A 28 28.12 36.71 -35.76
N LEU A 29 27.03 36.23 -35.13
CA LEU A 29 26.84 34.79 -34.98
C LEU A 29 27.04 34.17 -36.37
N ALA A 30 28.09 33.37 -36.52
CA ALA A 30 28.22 32.49 -37.66
C ALA A 30 26.93 31.65 -37.66
N ALA A 31 26.14 31.81 -38.71
CA ALA A 31 25.09 30.86 -39.02
C ALA A 31 25.73 29.47 -38.92
N THR A 32 25.20 28.64 -38.02
CA THR A 32 25.46 27.21 -38.07
C THR A 32 25.23 26.78 -39.52
N PRO A 33 26.17 26.06 -40.16
CA PRO A 33 25.93 25.61 -41.50
C PRO A 33 24.67 24.74 -41.45
N THR A 34 23.62 25.19 -42.13
CA THR A 34 22.54 24.31 -42.55
C THR A 34 23.21 23.07 -43.12
N PRO A 35 22.91 21.85 -42.64
CA PRO A 35 23.43 20.67 -43.30
C PRO A 35 23.03 20.81 -44.76
N ALA A 36 24.01 20.72 -45.67
CA ALA A 36 23.72 20.63 -47.08
C ALA A 36 22.81 19.42 -47.24
N PHE A 37 21.51 19.65 -47.42
CA PHE A 37 20.57 18.58 -47.73
C PHE A 37 21.18 17.80 -48.89
N ALA A 38 21.36 16.49 -48.72
CA ALA A 38 21.55 15.64 -49.88
C ALA A 38 20.39 15.96 -50.82
N ALA A 39 20.66 16.24 -52.10
CA ALA A 39 19.66 16.68 -53.08
C ALA A 39 18.52 15.66 -53.31
N ASP A 40 18.49 14.56 -52.55
CA ASP A 40 17.68 13.38 -52.73
C ASP A 40 17.01 12.88 -51.42
N ALA A 41 16.89 13.71 -50.37
CA ALA A 41 16.21 13.32 -49.13
C ALA A 41 14.67 13.34 -49.27
N PRO A 42 13.93 12.45 -48.57
CA PRO A 42 12.47 12.49 -48.50
C PRO A 42 11.94 13.84 -48.02
N GLN A 43 10.83 14.29 -48.62
CA GLN A 43 10.27 15.61 -48.35
C GLN A 43 9.65 15.71 -46.94
N GLN A 44 9.82 16.88 -46.32
CA GLN A 44 9.21 17.25 -45.05
C GLN A 44 7.83 17.91 -45.25
N ASN A 45 6.90 17.71 -44.32
CA ASN A 45 5.65 18.48 -44.31
C ASN A 45 5.90 19.93 -43.88
N ALA A 46 4.92 20.80 -44.14
CA ALA A 46 5.05 22.23 -43.84
C ALA A 46 5.01 22.54 -42.33
N ALA A 47 4.17 21.84 -41.56
CA ALA A 47 4.08 21.99 -40.12
C ALA A 47 5.00 20.98 -39.42
N LEU A 48 6.05 21.48 -38.77
CA LEU A 48 7.04 20.69 -38.05
C LEU A 48 7.05 21.06 -36.56
N PRO A 49 7.34 20.11 -35.65
CA PRO A 49 7.61 20.44 -34.27
C PRO A 49 8.88 21.29 -34.14
N SER A 50 8.87 22.27 -33.23
CA SER A 50 10.12 22.88 -32.76
C SER A 50 10.96 21.86 -31.96
N SER A 51 12.24 22.14 -31.73
CA SER A 51 13.10 21.26 -30.92
C SER A 51 12.55 21.01 -29.51
N ALA A 52 11.91 22.01 -28.90
CA ALA A 52 11.27 21.85 -27.59
C ALA A 52 9.98 21.03 -27.65
N GLN A 53 9.17 21.19 -28.70
CA GLN A 53 7.97 20.36 -28.90
C GLN A 53 8.33 18.90 -29.16
N TYR A 54 9.34 18.68 -30.01
CA TYR A 54 9.90 17.36 -30.28
C TYR A 54 10.43 16.74 -28.99
N LYS A 55 11.27 17.46 -28.22
CA LYS A 55 11.77 16.98 -26.94
C LYS A 55 10.63 16.59 -26.01
N TYR A 56 9.58 17.42 -25.87
CA TYR A 56 8.47 17.08 -24.99
C TYR A 56 7.75 15.79 -25.42
N GLN A 57 7.49 15.63 -26.72
CA GLN A 57 6.86 14.41 -27.20
C GLN A 57 7.72 13.16 -27.02
N LYS A 58 9.05 13.30 -26.99
CA LYS A 58 10.01 12.22 -26.70
C LYS A 58 10.25 11.99 -25.20
N ASP A 59 10.07 13.03 -24.38
CA ASP A 59 10.16 12.97 -22.92
C ASP A 59 8.97 12.21 -22.30
N GLU A 60 7.81 12.21 -22.97
CA GLU A 60 6.58 11.46 -22.69
C GLU A 60 5.85 11.79 -21.38
N LEU A 61 6.56 11.83 -20.26
CA LEU A 61 5.99 11.93 -18.91
C LEU A 61 6.31 13.26 -18.25
N ALA A 62 5.25 13.96 -17.85
CA ALA A 62 5.28 15.18 -17.05
C ALA A 62 4.46 15.00 -15.77
N ALA A 63 4.90 15.60 -14.68
CA ALA A 63 4.16 15.64 -13.42
C ALA A 63 3.55 17.02 -13.20
N PHE A 64 2.39 17.07 -12.55
CA PHE A 64 1.75 18.31 -12.14
C PHE A 64 1.60 18.36 -10.61
N CYS A 65 1.79 19.54 -10.02
CA CYS A 65 1.71 19.76 -8.57
C CYS A 65 0.71 20.86 -8.26
N HIS A 66 -0.54 20.47 -7.98
CA HIS A 66 -1.52 21.35 -7.34
C HIS A 66 -1.31 21.36 -5.82
N PHE A 67 -0.90 22.51 -5.30
CA PHE A 67 -0.77 22.74 -3.87
C PHE A 67 -1.02 24.22 -3.55
N GLY A 68 -1.81 24.48 -2.50
CA GLY A 68 -2.26 25.83 -2.16
C GLY A 68 -3.41 25.78 -1.15
N PRO A 69 -4.13 26.89 -0.93
CA PRO A 69 -5.23 26.96 0.04
C PRO A 69 -6.28 25.86 -0.13
N ASN A 70 -6.54 25.43 -1.36
CA ASN A 70 -7.55 24.41 -1.68
C ASN A 70 -7.24 23.06 -1.02
N THR A 71 -5.95 22.73 -0.81
CA THR A 71 -5.51 21.54 -0.04
C THR A 71 -5.96 21.58 1.43
N PHE A 72 -6.04 22.77 2.03
CA PHE A 72 -6.39 22.96 3.45
C PHE A 72 -7.89 23.14 3.67
N ASN A 73 -8.66 23.32 2.59
CA ASN A 73 -10.08 23.65 2.64
C ASN A 73 -10.96 22.61 1.92
N GLU A 74 -10.41 21.43 1.60
CA GLU A 74 -11.14 20.28 1.04
C GLU A 74 -11.94 20.61 -0.24
N ILE A 75 -11.43 21.53 -1.06
CA ILE A 75 -12.11 22.04 -2.26
C ILE A 75 -11.20 21.93 -3.50
N GLU A 76 -11.79 22.00 -4.69
CA GLU A 76 -11.03 22.03 -5.95
C GLU A 76 -10.80 23.48 -6.41
N TRP A 77 -11.85 24.30 -6.37
CA TRP A 77 -11.81 25.72 -6.73
C TRP A 77 -12.12 26.59 -5.51
N GLY A 78 -11.18 27.45 -5.13
CA GLY A 78 -11.29 28.32 -3.96
C GLY A 78 -12.20 29.55 -4.16
N GLU A 79 -13.43 29.34 -4.62
CA GLU A 79 -14.37 30.42 -4.97
C GLU A 79 -14.96 31.17 -3.77
N HIS A 80 -14.72 30.69 -2.55
CA HIS A 80 -15.46 31.10 -1.34
C HIS A 80 -14.57 31.53 -0.18
N TYR A 81 -13.30 31.86 -0.43
CA TYR A 81 -12.43 32.40 0.62
C TYR A 81 -12.78 33.83 1.03
N GLY A 82 -13.36 34.62 0.11
CA GLY A 82 -13.75 36.00 0.39
C GLY A 82 -12.56 36.84 0.83
N ASN A 83 -12.67 37.49 1.98
CA ASN A 83 -11.65 38.38 2.54
C ASN A 83 -10.83 37.74 3.68
N LYS A 84 -10.85 36.40 3.81
CA LYS A 84 -10.03 35.68 4.79
C LYS A 84 -8.55 35.98 4.54
N ALA A 85 -7.79 36.11 5.62
CA ALA A 85 -6.35 36.34 5.55
C ALA A 85 -5.62 35.08 5.03
N PRO A 86 -4.46 35.24 4.36
CA PRO A 86 -3.55 34.14 3.98
C PRO A 86 -3.39 33.05 5.04
N SER A 87 -3.13 33.44 6.30
CA SER A 87 -2.91 32.52 7.42
C SER A 87 -4.15 31.69 7.79
N GLU A 88 -5.35 32.09 7.39
CA GLU A 88 -6.61 31.37 7.70
C GLU A 88 -6.94 30.30 6.66
N ILE A 89 -6.42 30.43 5.44
CA ILE A 89 -6.74 29.55 4.31
C ILE A 89 -5.58 28.64 3.91
N PHE A 90 -4.35 29.02 4.25
CA PHE A 90 -3.15 28.21 4.07
C PHE A 90 -2.55 27.93 5.45
N THR A 91 -2.84 26.77 6.03
CA THR A 91 -2.58 26.47 7.45
C THR A 91 -1.40 25.53 7.68
N LEU A 92 -0.48 25.41 6.71
CA LEU A 92 0.72 24.60 6.83
C LEU A 92 1.58 25.06 8.03
N SER A 93 1.93 24.13 8.91
CA SER A 93 2.76 24.38 10.09
C SER A 93 4.04 23.53 10.14
N GLU A 94 4.13 22.50 9.30
CA GLU A 94 5.32 21.66 9.12
C GLU A 94 6.11 22.12 7.88
N ASP A 95 7.43 21.86 7.84
CA ASP A 95 8.24 22.10 6.64
C ASP A 95 7.72 21.29 5.45
N PHE A 96 7.59 21.94 4.29
CA PHE A 96 7.20 21.28 3.05
C PHE A 96 8.31 20.35 2.54
N ASP A 97 7.99 19.08 2.28
CA ASP A 97 8.96 18.06 1.87
C ASP A 97 9.19 18.06 0.34
N ALA A 98 9.72 19.18 -0.17
CA ALA A 98 10.02 19.34 -1.60
C ALA A 98 11.06 18.31 -2.09
N ASP A 99 12.04 17.95 -1.25
CA ASP A 99 13.13 17.07 -1.64
C ASP A 99 12.62 15.66 -1.97
N ASN A 100 11.84 15.06 -1.06
CA ASN A 100 11.30 13.72 -1.26
C ASN A 100 10.21 13.71 -2.34
N TYR A 101 9.40 14.77 -2.43
CA TYR A 101 8.41 14.93 -3.49
C TYR A 101 9.08 14.86 -4.87
N VAL A 102 10.04 15.76 -5.14
CA VAL A 102 10.71 15.82 -6.45
C VAL A 102 11.52 14.57 -6.72
N LYS A 103 12.19 14.01 -5.71
CA LYS A 103 12.92 12.74 -5.85
C LYS A 103 11.98 11.61 -6.29
N THR A 104 10.82 11.47 -5.66
CA THR A 104 9.83 10.43 -6.00
C THR A 104 9.34 10.58 -7.44
N ILE A 105 9.07 11.81 -7.88
CA ILE A 105 8.68 12.12 -9.26
C ILE A 105 9.82 11.77 -10.25
N LYS A 106 11.05 12.21 -9.99
CA LYS A 106 12.20 11.92 -10.85
C LYS A 106 12.48 10.42 -10.94
N ASP A 107 12.48 9.73 -9.81
CA ASP A 107 12.75 8.30 -9.73
C ASP A 107 11.68 7.49 -10.46
N ALA A 108 10.43 7.94 -10.52
CA ALA A 108 9.37 7.31 -11.31
C ALA A 108 9.49 7.53 -12.83
N GLY A 109 10.45 8.33 -13.30
CA GLY A 109 10.72 8.54 -14.72
C GLY A 109 10.06 9.77 -15.33
N PHE A 110 9.39 10.61 -14.54
CA PHE A 110 8.94 11.91 -15.01
C PHE A 110 10.13 12.81 -15.33
N THR A 111 10.02 13.59 -16.40
CA THR A 111 11.11 14.43 -16.92
C THR A 111 10.93 15.90 -16.59
N ARG A 112 9.70 16.30 -16.25
CA ARG A 112 9.35 17.67 -15.86
C ARG A 112 8.32 17.71 -14.74
N LEU A 113 8.32 18.79 -13.97
CA LEU A 113 7.33 19.12 -12.95
C LEU A 113 6.71 20.50 -13.19
N ILE A 114 5.40 20.56 -13.42
CA ILE A 114 4.65 21.81 -13.55
C ILE A 114 4.00 22.14 -12.20
N VAL A 115 4.23 23.35 -11.69
CA VAL A 115 3.80 23.75 -10.34
C VAL A 115 2.76 24.86 -10.41
N THR A 116 1.66 24.72 -9.67
CA THR A 116 0.66 25.79 -9.48
C THR A 116 1.20 26.89 -8.58
N ALA A 117 1.97 27.82 -9.14
CA ALA A 117 2.44 28.99 -8.41
C ALA A 117 1.27 29.87 -7.92
N LYS A 118 0.23 29.98 -8.74
CA LYS A 118 -1.06 30.61 -8.39
C LYS A 118 -2.19 29.85 -9.05
N HIS A 119 -3.18 29.41 -8.27
CA HIS A 119 -4.41 28.80 -8.77
C HIS A 119 -5.53 29.86 -8.91
N HIS A 120 -6.74 29.47 -9.32
CA HIS A 120 -7.86 30.39 -9.58
C HIS A 120 -8.21 31.30 -8.37
N ASP A 121 -8.02 30.79 -7.16
CA ASP A 121 -8.22 31.53 -5.91
C ASP A 121 -7.33 32.78 -5.79
N GLY A 122 -6.27 32.90 -6.59
CA GLY A 122 -5.39 34.07 -6.63
C GLY A 122 -4.26 34.05 -5.60
N PHE A 123 -4.21 33.04 -4.72
CA PHE A 123 -3.16 32.92 -3.71
C PHE A 123 -1.82 32.55 -4.34
N CYS A 124 -0.78 33.32 -4.03
CA CYS A 124 0.56 33.10 -4.56
C CYS A 124 1.40 32.25 -3.57
N ILE A 125 1.83 31.04 -3.97
CA ILE A 125 2.64 30.16 -3.11
C ILE A 125 4.13 30.57 -3.01
N TRP A 126 4.46 31.79 -3.42
CA TRP A 126 5.75 32.46 -3.28
C TRP A 126 5.53 33.85 -2.67
N GLN A 127 6.59 34.51 -2.21
CA GLN A 127 6.48 35.92 -1.74
C GLN A 127 6.52 36.86 -2.94
N SER A 128 5.37 37.44 -3.29
CA SER A 128 5.21 38.35 -4.42
C SER A 128 5.29 39.80 -3.99
N ASN A 129 6.03 40.62 -4.75
CA ASN A 129 6.07 42.06 -4.52
C ASN A 129 4.79 42.80 -4.98
N LEU A 130 3.82 42.09 -5.57
CA LEU A 130 2.63 42.68 -6.19
C LEU A 130 1.33 42.45 -5.41
N THR A 131 1.31 41.55 -4.43
CA THR A 131 0.12 41.24 -3.63
C THR A 131 0.49 40.82 -2.22
N GLU A 132 -0.38 41.09 -1.24
CA GLU A 132 -0.27 40.56 0.12
C GLU A 132 -0.99 39.21 0.28
N TYR A 133 -1.66 38.74 -0.77
CA TYR A 133 -2.38 37.45 -0.79
C TYR A 133 -1.45 36.32 -1.23
N ASP A 134 -0.42 36.11 -0.41
CA ASP A 134 0.73 35.26 -0.73
C ASP A 134 1.33 34.59 0.51
N MET A 135 2.45 33.88 0.32
CA MET A 135 3.17 33.22 1.42
C MET A 135 3.74 34.18 2.48
N GLY A 136 3.95 35.46 2.17
CA GLY A 136 4.38 36.46 3.15
C GLY A 136 3.33 36.69 4.25
N GLY A 137 2.04 36.51 3.92
CA GLY A 137 0.94 36.57 4.88
C GLY A 137 0.79 35.31 5.76
N VAL A 138 1.50 34.22 5.46
CA VAL A 138 1.41 32.95 6.20
C VAL A 138 2.41 32.94 7.36
N THR A 139 2.12 33.74 8.39
CA THR A 139 3.05 33.96 9.52
C THR A 139 3.42 32.69 10.28
N GLN A 140 2.56 31.67 10.30
CA GLN A 140 2.83 30.39 10.95
C GLN A 140 3.84 29.50 10.22
N TYR A 141 4.09 29.74 8.92
CA TYR A 141 5.02 28.94 8.13
C TYR A 141 6.33 29.72 7.95
N LYS A 142 7.41 29.22 8.55
CA LYS A 142 8.76 29.84 8.53
C LYS A 142 8.73 31.33 8.89
N ASP A 143 7.93 31.71 9.88
CA ASP A 143 7.74 33.09 10.35
C ASP A 143 7.36 34.08 9.22
N GLY A 144 6.52 33.64 8.27
CA GLY A 144 6.12 34.44 7.09
C GLY A 144 7.21 34.57 6.03
N LYS A 145 8.28 33.78 6.10
CA LYS A 145 9.39 33.77 5.12
C LYS A 145 9.37 32.56 4.20
N GLY A 146 8.27 31.79 4.20
CA GLY A 146 8.10 30.64 3.31
C GLY A 146 8.05 31.01 1.84
N ASP A 147 8.48 30.09 0.98
CA ASP A 147 8.41 30.22 -0.48
C ASP A 147 8.40 28.82 -1.10
N ILE A 148 7.20 28.24 -1.25
CA ILE A 148 7.03 26.86 -1.71
C ILE A 148 7.55 26.68 -3.14
N LEU A 149 7.37 27.69 -3.99
CA LEU A 149 7.91 27.68 -5.35
C LEU A 149 9.45 27.61 -5.35
N ALA A 150 10.13 28.33 -4.46
CA ALA A 150 11.59 28.25 -4.33
C ALA A 150 12.05 26.90 -3.76
N GLU A 151 11.31 26.33 -2.79
CA GLU A 151 11.62 25.02 -2.22
C GLU A 151 11.54 23.91 -3.27
N LEU A 152 10.47 23.90 -4.08
CA LEU A 152 10.32 22.99 -5.22
C LEU A 152 11.38 23.24 -6.30
N SER A 153 11.69 24.50 -6.61
CA SER A 153 12.72 24.85 -7.61
C SER A 153 14.11 24.38 -7.19
N ALA A 154 14.45 24.49 -5.91
CA ALA A 154 15.72 24.00 -5.37
C ALA A 154 15.82 22.48 -5.48
N ALA A 155 14.74 21.74 -5.19
CA ALA A 155 14.69 20.30 -5.34
C ALA A 155 14.76 19.88 -6.83
N CYS A 156 14.02 20.53 -7.74
CA CYS A 156 14.13 20.29 -9.19
C CYS A 156 15.55 20.53 -9.70
N THR A 157 16.21 21.59 -9.25
CA THR A 157 17.63 21.87 -9.55
C THR A 157 18.55 20.77 -9.04
N LYS A 158 18.33 20.27 -7.83
CA LYS A 158 19.14 19.19 -7.21
C LYS A 158 19.05 17.89 -8.00
N TYR A 159 17.86 17.55 -8.51
CA TYR A 159 17.60 16.28 -9.21
C TYR A 159 17.61 16.40 -10.74
N ASP A 160 17.96 17.58 -11.27
CA ASP A 160 17.92 17.90 -12.70
C ASP A 160 16.59 17.48 -13.35
N LEU A 161 15.51 17.99 -12.77
CA LEU A 161 14.14 17.82 -13.28
C LEU A 161 13.69 19.13 -13.90
N ASP A 162 13.27 19.10 -15.17
CA ASP A 162 12.75 20.30 -15.85
C ASP A 162 11.54 20.86 -15.09
N MET A 163 11.33 22.18 -15.12
CA MET A 163 10.24 22.82 -14.37
C MET A 163 9.32 23.61 -15.29
N GLY A 164 8.02 23.49 -15.04
CA GLY A 164 6.96 24.31 -15.65
C GLY A 164 6.28 25.20 -14.61
N LEU A 165 5.74 26.32 -15.09
CA LEU A 165 5.05 27.31 -14.27
C LEU A 165 3.56 27.34 -14.65
N TYR A 166 2.68 26.88 -13.76
CA TYR A 166 1.26 27.20 -13.86
C TYR A 166 0.99 28.51 -13.11
N LEU A 167 0.39 29.46 -13.82
CA LEU A 167 -0.05 30.73 -13.25
C LEU A 167 -1.45 31.03 -13.79
N SER A 168 -2.47 30.90 -12.95
CA SER A 168 -3.85 30.98 -13.42
C SER A 168 -4.18 32.35 -14.04
N PRO A 169 -4.65 32.42 -15.29
CA PRO A 169 -5.13 33.68 -15.88
C PRO A 169 -6.38 34.18 -15.16
N TRP A 170 -7.30 33.29 -14.78
CA TRP A 170 -8.43 33.67 -13.93
C TRP A 170 -7.95 33.87 -12.49
N ASP A 171 -8.19 35.06 -11.94
CA ASP A 171 -7.91 35.39 -10.55
C ASP A 171 -9.19 35.87 -9.86
N ILE A 172 -9.57 35.19 -8.79
CA ILE A 172 -10.78 35.49 -8.02
C ILE A 172 -10.53 36.62 -7.02
N HIS A 173 -9.30 36.76 -6.55
CA HIS A 173 -8.96 37.65 -5.44
C HIS A 173 -8.52 39.03 -5.90
N ASP A 174 -7.69 39.12 -6.95
CA ASP A 174 -7.05 40.39 -7.31
C ASP A 174 -8.05 41.44 -7.79
N ALA A 175 -8.00 42.63 -7.19
CA ALA A 175 -8.96 43.70 -7.45
C ALA A 175 -8.83 44.30 -8.86
N SER A 176 -7.71 44.10 -9.55
CA SER A 176 -7.54 44.54 -10.94
C SER A 176 -8.21 43.61 -11.96
N TYR A 177 -8.65 42.42 -11.53
CA TYR A 177 -9.32 41.44 -12.40
C TYR A 177 -10.76 41.88 -12.78
N GLY A 178 -11.01 42.05 -14.08
CA GLY A 178 -12.27 42.54 -14.63
C GLY A 178 -12.29 44.05 -14.94
N TYR A 179 -13.48 44.60 -15.19
CA TYR A 179 -13.65 45.98 -15.70
C TYR A 179 -14.44 46.85 -14.71
N SER A 180 -13.82 47.25 -13.60
CA SER A 180 -14.53 47.84 -12.45
C SER A 180 -14.52 49.38 -12.39
N ASN A 181 -13.73 50.07 -13.23
CA ASN A 181 -13.49 51.52 -13.13
C ASN A 181 -13.92 52.35 -14.36
N GLY A 182 -15.00 51.95 -15.04
CA GLY A 182 -15.55 52.73 -16.17
C GLY A 182 -14.72 52.69 -17.45
N GLU A 183 -13.92 51.65 -17.65
CA GLU A 183 -13.03 51.47 -18.80
C GLU A 183 -13.42 50.28 -19.70
N ASP A 184 -12.87 50.35 -20.92
CA ASP A 184 -13.15 49.61 -22.16
C ASP A 184 -13.14 48.07 -22.04
N THR A 185 -13.92 47.37 -22.88
CA THR A 185 -14.01 45.89 -22.90
C THR A 185 -12.79 45.21 -23.55
N GLY A 186 -11.59 45.79 -23.41
CA GLY A 186 -10.33 45.36 -24.05
C GLY A 186 -9.16 45.28 -23.07
N ILE A 187 -7.92 45.31 -23.57
CA ILE A 187 -6.69 45.19 -22.74
C ILE A 187 -6.51 46.35 -21.73
N GLY A 188 -7.19 47.48 -21.96
CA GLY A 188 -6.99 48.72 -21.20
C GLY A 188 -5.72 49.46 -21.61
N THR A 189 -5.62 50.75 -21.27
CA THR A 189 -4.43 51.58 -21.60
C THR A 189 -3.53 51.88 -20.41
N SER A 190 -4.06 51.72 -19.18
CA SER A 190 -3.27 51.87 -17.96
C SER A 190 -2.18 50.81 -17.89
N THR A 191 -0.97 51.23 -17.50
CA THR A 191 0.17 50.33 -17.25
C THR A 191 0.37 50.04 -15.76
N ASP A 192 -0.51 50.53 -14.90
CA ASP A 192 -0.45 50.31 -13.46
C ASP A 192 -1.03 48.93 -13.11
N PRO A 193 -0.23 47.99 -12.55
CA PRO A 193 -0.70 46.67 -12.20
C PRO A 193 -1.81 46.67 -11.14
N LYS A 194 -2.00 47.76 -10.38
CA LYS A 194 -3.08 47.84 -9.38
C LYS A 194 -4.47 47.97 -9.98
N VAL A 195 -4.57 48.33 -11.26
CA VAL A 195 -5.85 48.57 -11.96
C VAL A 195 -5.92 47.90 -13.33
N ASN A 196 -4.82 47.31 -13.82
CA ASN A 196 -4.80 46.53 -15.04
C ASN A 196 -4.21 45.13 -14.79
N TYR A 197 -5.09 44.13 -14.79
CA TYR A 197 -4.73 42.74 -14.54
C TYR A 197 -3.68 42.18 -15.51
N ASN A 198 -3.66 42.63 -16.77
CA ASN A 198 -2.65 42.17 -17.73
C ASN A 198 -1.23 42.60 -17.32
N TYR A 199 -1.08 43.78 -16.70
CA TYR A 199 0.20 44.25 -16.16
C TYR A 199 0.52 43.62 -14.81
N TYR A 200 -0.48 43.32 -13.98
CA TYR A 200 -0.30 42.53 -12.76
C TYR A 200 0.24 41.13 -13.08
N TYR A 201 -0.41 40.42 -14.00
CA TYR A 201 0.00 39.09 -14.44
C TYR A 201 1.39 39.11 -15.11
N ASP A 202 1.65 40.08 -16.00
CA ASP A 202 2.99 40.27 -16.61
C ASP A 202 4.07 40.55 -15.55
N GLY A 203 3.75 41.33 -14.52
CA GLY A 203 4.63 41.60 -13.40
C GLY A 203 4.99 40.33 -12.61
N GLN A 204 4.02 39.45 -12.38
CA GLN A 204 4.27 38.14 -11.74
C GLN A 204 5.12 37.21 -12.63
N LEU A 205 4.87 37.19 -13.95
CA LEU A 205 5.76 36.48 -14.88
C LEU A 205 7.19 37.00 -14.80
N ARG A 206 7.38 38.33 -14.73
CA ARG A 206 8.72 38.94 -14.60
C ARG A 206 9.40 38.59 -13.28
N GLU A 207 8.64 38.59 -12.18
CA GLU A 207 9.14 38.22 -10.85
C GLU A 207 9.64 36.77 -10.79
N ILE A 208 8.89 35.84 -11.38
CA ILE A 208 9.22 34.42 -11.35
C ILE A 208 10.27 34.08 -12.40
N LEU A 209 9.98 34.34 -13.67
CA LEU A 209 10.82 33.91 -14.80
C LEU A 209 12.14 34.69 -14.88
N GLY A 210 12.22 35.90 -14.32
CA GLY A 210 13.44 36.71 -14.26
C GLY A 210 14.38 36.37 -13.10
N ASN A 211 13.95 35.50 -12.17
CA ASN A 211 14.69 35.22 -10.94
C ASN A 211 15.33 33.83 -10.94
N LYS A 212 16.65 33.77 -10.77
CA LYS A 212 17.43 32.54 -10.83
C LYS A 212 17.16 31.56 -9.68
N LYS A 213 16.44 31.97 -8.63
CA LYS A 213 16.02 31.05 -7.57
C LYS A 213 14.87 30.12 -7.98
N TYR A 214 14.14 30.45 -9.04
CA TYR A 214 12.98 29.68 -9.51
C TYR A 214 13.30 28.88 -10.78
N GLY A 215 12.69 27.71 -10.93
CA GLY A 215 12.96 26.80 -12.06
C GLY A 215 14.14 25.86 -11.81
N ASN A 216 14.44 25.00 -12.79
CA ASN A 216 15.66 24.20 -12.80
C ASN A 216 16.84 25.10 -13.18
N ASN A 217 17.70 25.45 -12.21
CA ASN A 217 18.82 26.37 -12.40
C ASN A 217 18.40 27.72 -13.04
N GLY A 218 17.21 28.23 -12.70
CA GLY A 218 16.71 29.49 -13.28
C GLY A 218 16.02 29.34 -14.64
N LYS A 219 15.77 28.11 -15.12
CA LYS A 219 15.11 27.83 -16.41
C LYS A 219 13.75 27.16 -16.20
N PHE A 220 12.76 27.61 -16.97
CA PHE A 220 11.47 26.97 -17.15
C PHE A 220 11.34 26.46 -18.59
N VAL A 221 10.81 25.25 -18.76
CA VAL A 221 10.56 24.66 -20.09
C VAL A 221 9.11 24.83 -20.53
N GLU A 222 8.23 25.24 -19.62
CA GLU A 222 6.80 25.35 -19.87
C GLU A 222 6.14 26.43 -19.01
N VAL A 223 5.23 27.19 -19.61
CA VAL A 223 4.28 28.07 -18.90
C VAL A 223 2.87 27.62 -19.24
N TRP A 224 2.09 27.34 -18.20
CA TRP A 224 0.76 26.77 -18.28
C TRP A 224 -0.28 27.83 -17.91
N MET A 225 -1.06 28.27 -18.89
CA MET A 225 -2.10 29.29 -18.72
C MET A 225 -3.47 28.67 -18.93
N ASP A 226 -4.21 28.51 -17.83
CA ASP A 226 -5.52 27.86 -17.85
C ASP A 226 -6.56 28.59 -18.70
N GLY A 227 -7.40 27.81 -19.38
CA GLY A 227 -8.59 28.29 -20.06
C GLY A 227 -9.86 28.24 -19.19
N ALA A 228 -9.82 27.54 -18.05
CA ALA A 228 -10.95 27.38 -17.14
C ALA A 228 -11.30 28.69 -16.44
N LYS A 229 -12.61 28.97 -16.39
CA LYS A 229 -13.17 30.16 -15.75
C LYS A 229 -14.61 29.88 -15.29
N GLY A 230 -14.94 30.25 -14.06
CA GLY A 230 -16.29 30.10 -13.52
C GLY A 230 -17.33 30.87 -14.35
N SER A 231 -18.49 30.27 -14.59
CA SER A 231 -19.53 30.83 -15.49
C SER A 231 -20.12 32.17 -15.04
N GLY A 232 -19.91 32.54 -13.77
CA GLY A 232 -20.32 33.83 -13.19
C GLY A 232 -19.18 34.82 -12.97
N ALA A 233 -17.95 34.51 -13.38
CA ALA A 233 -16.79 35.38 -13.17
C ALA A 233 -16.82 36.61 -14.09
N ASN A 234 -16.19 37.70 -13.64
CA ASN A 234 -16.03 38.93 -14.44
C ASN A 234 -15.37 38.65 -15.78
N ALA A 235 -15.83 39.27 -16.87
CA ALA A 235 -15.15 39.21 -18.16
C ALA A 235 -13.74 39.84 -18.05
N GLN A 236 -12.75 39.27 -18.75
CA GLN A 236 -11.36 39.75 -18.78
C GLN A 236 -10.75 39.34 -20.12
N VAL A 237 -10.18 40.29 -20.86
CA VAL A 237 -9.40 40.04 -22.08
C VAL A 237 -7.93 39.94 -21.68
N TYR A 238 -7.29 38.85 -22.07
CA TYR A 238 -5.90 38.56 -21.77
C TYR A 238 -4.96 39.06 -22.89
N ASP A 239 -3.93 39.82 -22.52
CA ASP A 239 -2.88 40.30 -23.44
C ASP A 239 -1.81 39.21 -23.64
N PHE A 240 -2.19 38.11 -24.29
CA PHE A 240 -1.30 36.97 -24.54
C PHE A 240 -0.03 37.36 -25.30
N GLN A 241 -0.09 38.38 -26.17
CA GLN A 241 1.08 38.87 -26.90
C GLN A 241 2.13 39.46 -25.95
N ARG A 242 1.70 40.28 -24.97
CA ARG A 242 2.60 40.79 -23.93
C ARG A 242 3.21 39.66 -23.11
N TRP A 243 2.38 38.75 -22.62
CA TRP A 243 2.84 37.65 -21.78
C TRP A 243 3.82 36.75 -22.53
N TYR A 244 3.54 36.44 -23.80
CA TYR A 244 4.46 35.75 -24.69
C TYR A 244 5.80 36.48 -24.81
N ASN A 245 5.79 37.79 -25.08
CA ASN A 245 7.01 38.57 -25.22
C ASN A 245 7.86 38.52 -23.94
N THR A 246 7.23 38.64 -22.76
CA THR A 246 7.91 38.53 -21.47
C THR A 246 8.48 37.13 -21.24
N ILE A 247 7.71 36.08 -21.57
CA ILE A 247 8.19 34.69 -21.45
C ILE A 247 9.41 34.49 -22.33
N LYS A 248 9.41 34.95 -23.59
CA LYS A 248 10.55 34.82 -24.51
C LYS A 248 11.72 35.75 -24.20
N GLU A 249 11.47 36.88 -23.53
CA GLU A 249 12.52 37.77 -23.04
C GLU A 249 13.30 37.11 -21.90
N LEU A 250 12.60 36.45 -20.97
CA LEU A 250 13.17 35.94 -19.72
C LEU A 250 13.56 34.46 -19.79
N GLN A 251 12.89 33.71 -20.66
CA GLN A 251 13.15 32.30 -20.93
C GLN A 251 13.48 32.12 -22.41
N THR A 252 14.31 31.13 -22.73
CA THR A 252 14.73 30.87 -24.12
C THR A 252 13.54 30.45 -25.00
N GLU A 253 13.73 30.42 -26.32
CA GLU A 253 12.70 29.93 -27.27
C GLU A 253 12.18 28.53 -26.93
N ASP A 254 12.97 27.72 -26.22
CA ASP A 254 12.59 26.39 -25.73
C ASP A 254 11.42 26.38 -24.73
N CYS A 255 11.08 27.50 -24.09
CA CYS A 255 9.97 27.55 -23.13
C CYS A 255 8.63 27.50 -23.88
N LEU A 256 7.94 26.37 -23.78
CA LEU A 256 6.65 26.14 -24.41
C LEU A 256 5.53 26.83 -23.63
N ILE A 257 4.44 27.18 -24.32
CA ILE A 257 3.26 27.78 -23.68
C ILE A 257 2.07 26.87 -23.95
N PHE A 258 1.50 26.34 -22.87
CA PHE A 258 0.21 25.67 -22.91
C PHE A 258 -0.89 26.72 -22.86
N GLN A 259 -1.76 26.68 -23.88
CA GLN A 259 -2.87 27.62 -24.10
C GLN A 259 -2.45 29.09 -23.96
N GLY A 260 -2.16 29.77 -25.08
CA GLY A 260 -1.62 31.15 -25.05
C GLY A 260 -2.03 31.94 -26.27
N GLY A 261 -3.29 31.78 -26.69
CA GLY A 261 -3.76 32.28 -27.98
C GLY A 261 -2.92 31.72 -29.14
N THR A 262 -2.69 32.56 -30.15
CA THR A 262 -1.85 32.24 -31.32
C THR A 262 -0.38 31.92 -31.00
N PHE A 263 0.08 32.10 -29.75
CA PHE A 263 1.46 31.80 -29.32
C PHE A 263 1.63 30.42 -28.70
N ALA A 264 0.55 29.66 -28.50
CA ALA A 264 0.62 28.33 -27.90
C ALA A 264 1.59 27.41 -28.65
N GLY A 265 2.37 26.62 -27.90
CA GLY A 265 3.17 25.50 -28.41
C GLY A 265 2.60 24.14 -27.97
N ILE A 266 1.69 24.15 -27.00
CA ILE A 266 1.02 22.98 -26.45
C ILE A 266 -0.48 23.27 -26.43
N ARG A 267 -1.30 22.25 -26.70
CA ARG A 267 -2.75 22.33 -26.61
C ARG A 267 -3.27 21.31 -25.60
N TRP A 268 -4.41 21.64 -24.99
CA TRP A 268 -5.19 20.69 -24.21
C TRP A 268 -5.71 19.54 -25.07
N ILE A 269 -5.63 18.30 -24.58
CA ILE A 269 -6.15 17.12 -25.29
C ILE A 269 -7.68 17.09 -25.38
N GLY A 270 -8.39 17.93 -24.60
CA GLY A 270 -9.85 18.06 -24.64
C GLY A 270 -10.60 17.31 -23.54
N ASN A 271 -9.88 16.63 -22.64
CA ASN A 271 -10.41 15.99 -21.44
C ASN A 271 -9.33 15.92 -20.35
N GLU A 272 -9.75 15.72 -19.10
CA GLU A 272 -8.89 15.60 -17.92
C GLU A 272 -8.71 14.13 -17.47
N ASN A 273 -8.95 13.18 -18.36
CA ASN A 273 -8.82 11.75 -18.11
C ASN A 273 -7.48 11.20 -18.60
N GLY A 274 -6.61 12.06 -19.15
CA GLY A 274 -5.34 11.66 -19.73
C GLY A 274 -5.52 10.82 -21.01
N LEU A 275 -6.57 11.08 -21.80
CA LEU A 275 -6.91 10.26 -22.96
C LEU A 275 -6.75 11.04 -24.26
N ALA A 276 -5.91 10.55 -25.15
CA ALA A 276 -5.79 10.99 -26.52
C ALA A 276 -6.61 10.07 -27.46
N HIS A 277 -7.16 10.65 -28.52
CA HIS A 277 -7.94 9.90 -29.50
C HIS A 277 -7.03 8.99 -30.34
N ASP A 278 -7.58 7.89 -30.87
CA ASP A 278 -6.86 6.95 -31.74
C ASP A 278 -6.25 7.62 -33.00
N THR A 279 -6.85 8.74 -33.41
CA THR A 279 -6.32 9.66 -34.43
C THR A 279 -6.01 11.01 -33.77
N THR A 280 -4.77 11.20 -33.36
CA THR A 280 -4.26 12.44 -32.75
C THR A 280 -3.13 13.01 -33.61
N TRP A 281 -3.43 14.13 -34.26
CA TRP A 281 -2.48 14.88 -35.08
C TRP A 281 -1.79 15.97 -34.26
N GLY A 282 -0.48 16.13 -34.38
CA GLY A 282 0.27 17.27 -33.87
C GLY A 282 -0.12 18.59 -34.54
N PRO A 283 -0.24 18.65 -35.88
CA PRO A 283 -0.67 19.85 -36.57
C PRO A 283 -2.13 20.24 -36.25
N CYS A 284 -2.36 21.53 -36.07
CA CYS A 284 -3.67 22.17 -35.90
C CYS A 284 -3.79 23.32 -36.91
N LYS A 285 -5.00 23.88 -37.05
CA LYS A 285 -5.24 25.01 -37.96
C LYS A 285 -5.25 26.32 -37.18
N THR A 286 -4.50 27.31 -37.62
CA THR A 286 -4.64 28.68 -37.14
C THR A 286 -6.06 29.19 -37.45
N ASP A 287 -6.67 29.87 -36.48
CA ASP A 287 -8.02 30.41 -36.62
C ASP A 287 -8.13 31.71 -35.84
N SER A 288 -8.11 32.83 -36.54
CA SER A 288 -8.21 34.16 -35.93
C SER A 288 -9.58 34.44 -35.30
N ASN A 289 -10.59 33.61 -35.56
CA ASN A 289 -11.92 33.74 -34.95
C ASN A 289 -12.09 32.86 -33.70
N SER A 290 -11.10 32.02 -33.38
CA SER A 290 -11.06 31.24 -32.15
C SER A 290 -10.50 32.09 -31.01
N ASP A 291 -11.09 32.01 -29.82
CA ASP A 291 -10.57 32.69 -28.61
C ASP A 291 -9.13 32.26 -28.28
N ASN A 292 -8.78 31.03 -28.63
CA ASN A 292 -7.44 30.48 -28.47
C ASN A 292 -6.55 30.67 -29.72
N GLY A 293 -7.03 31.29 -30.79
CA GLY A 293 -6.25 31.55 -32.01
C GLY A 293 -6.00 30.34 -32.91
N PHE A 294 -6.59 29.19 -32.57
CA PHE A 294 -6.48 27.95 -33.35
C PHE A 294 -7.73 27.07 -33.22
N ASN A 295 -7.97 26.26 -34.24
CA ASN A 295 -8.93 25.17 -34.25
C ASN A 295 -8.17 23.86 -34.05
N THR A 296 -8.54 23.11 -33.01
CA THR A 296 -7.91 21.83 -32.66
C THR A 296 -8.73 20.61 -33.02
N ASN A 297 -9.83 20.78 -33.76
CA ASN A 297 -10.77 19.72 -34.08
C ASN A 297 -11.38 19.05 -32.82
N LEU A 298 -11.73 19.88 -31.83
CA LEU A 298 -12.31 19.42 -30.58
C LEU A 298 -13.68 18.76 -30.84
N SER A 299 -13.76 17.46 -30.66
CA SER A 299 -15.00 16.69 -30.86
C SER A 299 -15.05 15.47 -29.94
N GLY A 300 -16.18 15.27 -29.28
CA GLY A 300 -16.39 14.13 -28.36
C GLY A 300 -15.47 14.12 -27.14
N GLY A 301 -14.97 15.28 -26.70
CA GLY A 301 -14.00 15.38 -25.60
C GLY A 301 -12.55 15.14 -26.02
N TYR A 302 -12.24 15.19 -27.32
CA TYR A 302 -10.89 15.00 -27.84
C TYR A 302 -10.50 16.07 -28.84
N SER A 303 -9.30 16.61 -28.66
CA SER A 303 -8.60 17.54 -29.53
C SER A 303 -7.76 16.77 -30.54
N LYS A 304 -8.37 16.44 -31.68
CA LYS A 304 -7.80 15.47 -32.65
C LYS A 304 -6.73 16.06 -33.58
N GLY A 305 -6.66 17.38 -33.68
CA GLY A 305 -5.83 18.06 -34.68
C GLY A 305 -6.29 17.80 -36.12
N PHE A 306 -5.44 18.19 -37.07
CA PHE A 306 -5.66 18.06 -38.50
C PHE A 306 -4.41 17.53 -39.19
N PRO A 307 -4.53 16.58 -40.14
CA PRO A 307 -3.39 16.19 -40.96
C PRO A 307 -2.85 17.39 -41.76
N ASP A 308 -3.73 18.24 -42.28
CA ASP A 308 -3.42 19.44 -43.07
C ASP A 308 -3.33 20.73 -42.21
N GLY A 309 -2.97 20.60 -40.93
CA GLY A 309 -2.72 21.73 -40.05
C GLY A 309 -1.49 22.55 -40.47
N ASP A 310 -1.51 23.84 -40.16
CA ASP A 310 -0.45 24.81 -40.49
C ASP A 310 0.46 25.15 -39.29
N LYS A 311 0.11 24.68 -38.09
CA LYS A 311 0.89 24.90 -36.87
C LYS A 311 0.97 23.64 -36.02
N TRP A 312 2.18 23.24 -35.61
CA TRP A 312 2.36 22.14 -34.66
C TRP A 312 2.01 22.57 -33.24
N LEU A 313 1.16 21.79 -32.56
CA LEU A 313 0.84 21.96 -31.14
C LEU A 313 0.97 20.60 -30.46
N VAL A 314 1.79 20.48 -29.43
CA VAL A 314 1.91 19.23 -28.67
C VAL A 314 0.54 18.90 -28.04
N PRO A 315 -0.01 17.70 -28.28
CA PRO A 315 -1.23 17.25 -27.63
C PRO A 315 -0.93 16.79 -26.21
N GLU A 316 -1.03 17.67 -25.22
CA GLU A 316 -0.79 17.31 -23.82
C GLU A 316 -2.05 16.74 -23.18
N ALA A 317 -1.93 15.54 -22.62
CA ALA A 317 -2.99 14.83 -21.94
C ALA A 317 -2.85 14.96 -20.42
N ASP A 318 -3.52 15.95 -19.84
CA ASP A 318 -3.53 16.19 -18.41
C ASP A 318 -4.50 15.25 -17.67
N SER A 319 -4.09 14.80 -16.49
CA SER A 319 -4.94 13.98 -15.63
C SER A 319 -4.52 14.02 -14.17
N ARG A 320 -5.27 13.29 -13.34
CA ARG A 320 -5.13 13.24 -11.88
C ARG A 320 -4.82 11.83 -11.44
N ILE A 321 -3.82 11.65 -10.58
CA ILE A 321 -3.60 10.36 -9.94
C ILE A 321 -4.72 10.02 -8.95
N THR A 322 -5.37 11.02 -8.34
CA THR A 322 -6.55 10.85 -7.47
C THR A 322 -7.84 11.30 -8.18
N SER A 323 -8.95 11.46 -7.46
CA SER A 323 -10.21 11.95 -8.03
C SER A 323 -10.22 13.47 -8.26
N GLY A 324 -9.40 14.23 -7.54
CA GLY A 324 -9.28 15.69 -7.65
C GLY A 324 -7.87 16.14 -8.08
N TRP A 325 -7.75 17.42 -8.42
CA TRP A 325 -6.46 18.07 -8.64
C TRP A 325 -5.77 18.37 -7.31
N PHE A 326 -6.51 18.90 -6.33
CA PHE A 326 -5.99 19.10 -4.98
C PHE A 326 -6.18 17.85 -4.13
N TRP A 327 -5.25 17.61 -3.22
CA TRP A 327 -5.40 16.60 -2.19
C TRP A 327 -6.58 16.95 -1.26
N GLY A 328 -7.21 15.91 -0.68
CA GLY A 328 -8.21 16.06 0.39
C GLY A 328 -8.51 14.72 1.03
N THR A 329 -9.03 14.76 2.26
CA THR A 329 -9.29 13.60 3.12
C THR A 329 -10.23 12.55 2.53
N THR A 330 -11.08 12.93 1.57
CA THR A 330 -12.03 12.03 0.88
C THR A 330 -11.69 11.81 -0.61
N LYS A 331 -10.59 12.42 -1.07
CA LYS A 331 -10.15 12.43 -2.48
C LYS A 331 -8.67 12.08 -2.63
N ASN A 332 -8.11 11.34 -1.68
CA ASN A 332 -6.69 10.95 -1.65
C ASN A 332 -6.41 9.52 -2.12
N THR A 333 -7.43 8.72 -2.46
CA THR A 333 -7.24 7.39 -3.03
C THR A 333 -6.65 7.50 -4.44
N PRO A 334 -5.45 6.94 -4.70
CA PRO A 334 -4.86 6.98 -6.03
C PRO A 334 -5.50 5.92 -6.96
N LYS A 335 -5.59 6.24 -8.25
CA LYS A 335 -5.98 5.35 -9.34
C LYS A 335 -5.15 4.09 -9.34
N THR A 336 -5.79 2.96 -9.57
CA THR A 336 -5.15 1.64 -9.68
C THR A 336 -4.07 1.62 -10.75
N LEU A 337 -3.12 0.69 -10.64
CA LEU A 337 -2.07 0.51 -11.63
C LEU A 337 -2.63 0.18 -13.03
N THR A 338 -3.74 -0.57 -13.10
CA THR A 338 -4.46 -0.85 -14.34
C THR A 338 -5.01 0.42 -14.99
N GLU A 339 -5.62 1.32 -14.20
CA GLU A 339 -6.12 2.61 -14.71
C GLU A 339 -4.98 3.49 -15.21
N LEU A 340 -3.86 3.57 -14.49
CA LEU A 340 -2.68 4.32 -14.91
C LEU A 340 -2.01 3.71 -16.14
N GLY A 341 -1.94 2.38 -16.24
CA GLY A 341 -1.48 1.69 -17.45
C GLY A 341 -2.37 2.00 -18.64
N ASN A 342 -3.70 1.90 -18.49
CA ASN A 342 -4.64 2.28 -19.55
C ASN A 342 -4.45 3.73 -20.00
N MET A 343 -4.28 4.64 -19.04
CA MET A 343 -4.01 6.05 -19.31
C MET A 343 -2.70 6.22 -20.10
N TYR A 344 -1.61 5.57 -19.70
CA TYR A 344 -0.33 5.61 -20.41
C TYR A 344 -0.43 5.12 -21.86
N PHE A 345 -1.07 3.95 -22.08
CA PHE A 345 -1.26 3.42 -23.44
C PHE A 345 -2.24 4.24 -24.28
N GLN A 346 -3.13 5.04 -23.68
CA GLN A 346 -4.10 5.89 -24.37
C GLN A 346 -3.69 7.37 -24.43
N SER A 347 -2.51 7.74 -23.92
CA SER A 347 -1.87 9.06 -24.06
C SER A 347 -0.55 8.92 -24.80
N VAL A 348 0.51 8.51 -24.09
CA VAL A 348 1.86 8.28 -24.64
C VAL A 348 1.79 7.28 -25.79
N GLY A 349 1.00 6.21 -25.60
CA GLY A 349 0.74 5.21 -26.63
C GLY A 349 -0.01 5.72 -27.87
N HIS A 350 -0.52 6.95 -27.85
CA HIS A 350 -1.16 7.66 -28.96
C HIS A 350 -0.42 8.97 -29.34
N GLY A 351 0.85 9.10 -28.97
CA GLY A 351 1.74 10.20 -29.37
C GLY A 351 1.57 11.51 -28.57
N ALA A 352 0.84 11.45 -27.46
CA ALA A 352 0.53 12.57 -26.58
C ALA A 352 1.28 12.43 -25.24
N PRO A 353 2.08 13.40 -24.80
CA PRO A 353 2.64 13.38 -23.46
C PRO A 353 1.56 13.29 -22.38
N LEU A 354 1.82 12.48 -21.36
CA LEU A 354 0.97 12.36 -20.18
C LEU A 354 1.44 13.34 -19.11
N LEU A 355 0.57 14.27 -18.74
CA LEU A 355 0.78 15.17 -17.61
C LEU A 355 -0.05 14.69 -16.41
N LEU A 356 0.59 13.96 -15.48
CA LEU A 356 -0.10 13.35 -14.34
C LEU A 356 0.07 14.19 -13.07
N ASN A 357 -1.04 14.68 -12.52
CA ASN A 357 -1.04 15.41 -11.26
C ASN A 357 -0.83 14.49 -10.05
N VAL A 358 0.10 14.87 -9.18
CA VAL A 358 0.44 14.20 -7.92
C VAL A 358 0.39 15.24 -6.79
N PRO A 359 -0.72 15.35 -6.03
CA PRO A 359 -0.91 16.45 -5.10
C PRO A 359 -0.31 16.18 -3.72
N PRO A 360 0.47 17.12 -3.15
CA PRO A 360 0.86 17.08 -1.73
C PRO A 360 -0.35 17.26 -0.79
N ASN A 361 -0.28 16.64 0.39
CA ASN A 361 -1.30 16.72 1.43
C ASN A 361 -1.20 17.98 2.30
N ASN A 362 -2.14 18.14 3.23
CA ASN A 362 -2.19 19.28 4.17
C ASN A 362 -1.04 19.33 5.19
N LYS A 363 -0.10 18.38 5.17
CA LYS A 363 1.16 18.42 5.92
C LYS A 363 2.36 18.78 5.05
N GLY A 364 2.14 19.12 3.79
CA GLY A 364 3.22 19.43 2.84
C GLY A 364 4.03 18.20 2.42
N LYS A 365 3.44 17.00 2.49
CA LYS A 365 4.07 15.71 2.18
C LYS A 365 3.26 14.95 1.13
N LEU A 366 3.83 13.92 0.53
CA LEU A 366 3.05 12.94 -0.24
C LEU A 366 2.33 11.99 0.72
N ASP A 367 1.06 11.70 0.45
CA ASP A 367 0.40 10.55 1.09
C ASP A 367 1.15 9.27 0.68
N PRO A 368 1.45 8.35 1.63
CA PRO A 368 2.23 7.15 1.32
C PRO A 368 1.65 6.31 0.18
N ALA A 369 0.33 6.07 0.18
CA ALA A 369 -0.34 5.33 -0.89
C ALA A 369 -0.20 6.01 -2.27
N ILE A 370 -0.17 7.34 -2.32
CA ILE A 370 0.05 8.09 -3.57
C ILE A 370 1.51 7.93 -4.00
N ALA A 371 2.47 8.07 -3.08
CA ALA A 371 3.89 7.91 -3.35
C ALA A 371 4.21 6.50 -3.88
N ASP A 372 3.63 5.46 -3.27
CA ASP A 372 3.78 4.08 -3.70
C ASP A 372 3.22 3.86 -5.09
N ARG A 373 2.00 4.34 -5.37
CA ARG A 373 1.40 4.22 -6.70
C ARG A 373 2.21 4.92 -7.79
N VAL A 374 2.84 6.06 -7.49
CA VAL A 374 3.75 6.76 -8.41
C VAL A 374 4.98 5.89 -8.71
N ARG A 375 5.57 5.27 -7.68
CA ARG A 375 6.72 4.35 -7.84
C ARG A 375 6.33 3.10 -8.62
N GLU A 376 5.21 2.47 -8.30
CA GLU A 376 4.66 1.31 -9.01
C GLU A 376 4.46 1.62 -10.49
N PHE A 377 3.85 2.76 -10.80
CA PHE A 377 3.60 3.19 -12.18
C PHE A 377 4.91 3.38 -12.95
N GLY A 378 5.85 4.15 -12.39
CA GLY A 378 7.16 4.36 -13.00
C GLY A 378 7.95 3.06 -13.20
N GLN A 379 7.90 2.16 -12.21
CA GLN A 379 8.58 0.86 -12.29
C GLN A 379 7.95 -0.02 -13.38
N ASN A 380 6.63 -0.06 -13.51
CA ASN A 380 5.95 -0.83 -14.56
C ASN A 380 6.24 -0.31 -15.97
N ILE A 381 6.36 1.01 -16.15
CA ILE A 381 6.83 1.58 -17.42
C ILE A 381 8.26 1.09 -17.71
N LYS A 382 9.19 1.27 -16.76
CA LYS A 382 10.58 0.85 -16.94
C LYS A 382 10.69 -0.64 -17.24
N ASP A 383 10.02 -1.50 -16.48
CA ASP A 383 10.07 -2.94 -16.68
C ASP A 383 9.45 -3.40 -17.99
N SER A 384 8.39 -2.73 -18.45
CA SER A 384 7.77 -3.03 -19.75
C SER A 384 8.67 -2.67 -20.92
N PHE A 385 9.47 -1.60 -20.82
CA PHE A 385 10.28 -1.08 -21.94
C PHE A 385 11.79 -1.29 -21.79
N LYS A 386 12.26 -1.98 -20.74
CA LYS A 386 13.70 -2.21 -20.49
C LYS A 386 14.37 -3.09 -21.55
N ASP A 387 13.62 -3.99 -22.18
CA ASP A 387 14.15 -4.99 -23.09
C ASP A 387 13.39 -4.96 -24.42
N ASP A 388 13.95 -4.25 -25.41
CA ASP A 388 13.47 -4.31 -26.79
C ASP A 388 13.85 -5.66 -27.39
N LEU A 389 12.84 -6.49 -27.62
CA LEU A 389 12.96 -7.85 -28.11
C LEU A 389 13.45 -7.93 -29.56
N THR A 390 13.53 -6.81 -30.26
CA THR A 390 14.08 -6.72 -31.62
C THR A 390 15.60 -6.48 -31.64
N ARG A 391 16.17 -6.03 -30.53
CA ARG A 391 17.57 -5.60 -30.44
C ARG A 391 18.47 -6.64 -29.80
N ALA A 392 19.77 -6.49 -30.01
CA ALA A 392 20.76 -7.27 -29.27
C ALA A 392 20.74 -6.89 -27.78
N ASN A 393 21.05 -7.85 -26.91
CA ASN A 393 21.19 -7.62 -25.47
C ASN A 393 22.50 -8.22 -24.93
N ASP A 394 22.87 -7.87 -23.70
CA ASP A 394 24.10 -8.33 -23.04
C ASP A 394 24.14 -9.85 -22.80
N HIS A 395 23.00 -10.53 -23.01
CA HIS A 395 22.84 -11.99 -22.86
C HIS A 395 22.95 -12.74 -24.20
N GLY A 396 23.40 -12.07 -25.27
CA GLY A 396 23.68 -12.70 -26.56
C GLY A 396 22.45 -12.92 -27.44
N ARG A 397 21.35 -12.18 -27.23
CA ARG A 397 20.22 -12.16 -28.19
C ARG A 397 20.73 -11.67 -29.55
N VAL A 398 20.44 -12.43 -30.59
CA VAL A 398 20.68 -12.03 -31.98
C VAL A 398 19.67 -10.96 -32.38
N VAL A 399 20.14 -9.91 -33.07
CA VAL A 399 19.27 -8.83 -33.54
C VAL A 399 18.24 -9.34 -34.55
N ALA A 400 17.02 -8.80 -34.50
CA ALA A 400 16.02 -9.01 -35.54
C ALA A 400 16.48 -8.38 -36.87
N THR A 401 15.83 -8.76 -37.97
CA THR A 401 16.07 -8.13 -39.27
C THR A 401 14.80 -7.47 -39.78
N ALA A 402 14.94 -6.29 -40.39
CA ALA A 402 13.82 -5.58 -40.99
C ALA A 402 13.86 -5.69 -42.53
N GLN A 403 12.68 -5.81 -43.13
CA GLN A 403 12.47 -5.79 -44.57
C GLN A 403 11.30 -4.86 -44.87
N ALA A 404 11.39 -4.07 -45.94
CA ALA A 404 10.29 -3.25 -46.40
C ALA A 404 9.87 -3.65 -47.80
N SER A 405 8.62 -3.39 -48.15
CA SER A 405 8.10 -3.60 -49.51
C SER A 405 8.76 -2.67 -50.53
N SER A 406 9.19 -1.48 -50.10
CA SER A 406 9.94 -0.52 -50.91
C SER A 406 10.82 0.40 -50.06
N THR A 407 11.78 1.08 -50.67
CA THR A 407 12.68 2.03 -50.00
C THR A 407 12.91 3.25 -50.89
N TRP A 408 12.86 4.44 -50.30
CA TRP A 408 13.06 5.71 -50.99
C TRP A 408 14.33 5.69 -51.84
N ASN A 409 14.16 5.86 -53.15
CA ASN A 409 15.21 5.82 -54.17
C ASN A 409 16.19 4.65 -54.08
N ASP A 410 15.75 3.53 -53.51
CA ASP A 410 16.59 2.36 -53.23
C ASP A 410 17.86 2.72 -52.42
N ASN A 411 17.78 3.78 -51.60
CA ASN A 411 18.86 4.30 -50.78
C ASN A 411 18.86 3.64 -49.39
N GLU A 412 19.96 2.99 -49.04
CA GLU A 412 20.13 2.30 -47.75
C GLU A 412 20.10 3.24 -46.53
N ASP A 413 20.37 4.54 -46.71
CA ASP A 413 20.23 5.54 -45.65
C ASP A 413 18.78 5.69 -45.17
N TYR A 414 17.80 5.29 -46.02
CA TYR A 414 16.37 5.23 -45.69
C TYR A 414 15.83 3.79 -45.70
N GLY A 415 16.72 2.81 -45.58
CA GLY A 415 16.39 1.39 -45.63
C GLY A 415 15.63 0.89 -44.39
N ALA A 416 15.03 -0.30 -44.51
CA ALA A 416 14.23 -0.90 -43.45
C ALA A 416 15.01 -1.12 -42.14
N SER A 417 16.33 -1.33 -42.19
CA SER A 417 17.16 -1.56 -41.00
C SER A 417 17.24 -0.38 -40.05
N LYS A 418 16.91 0.84 -40.51
CA LYS A 418 16.92 2.05 -39.68
C LYS A 418 15.93 1.97 -38.52
N VAL A 419 14.82 1.24 -38.69
CA VAL A 419 13.80 1.13 -37.63
C VAL A 419 14.22 0.31 -36.42
N LEU A 420 15.41 -0.31 -36.44
CA LEU A 420 15.92 -1.19 -35.39
C LEU A 420 17.27 -0.70 -34.82
N ASP A 421 17.75 0.49 -35.22
CA ASP A 421 19.10 0.96 -34.85
C ASP A 421 19.15 1.83 -33.59
N GLY A 422 17.98 2.20 -33.03
CA GLY A 422 17.86 2.91 -31.78
C GLY A 422 18.20 4.38 -31.85
N LYS A 423 17.99 4.99 -33.01
CA LYS A 423 18.30 6.38 -33.30
C LYS A 423 17.11 7.06 -33.97
N ASP A 424 16.52 8.01 -33.25
CA ASP A 424 15.37 8.75 -33.74
C ASP A 424 15.67 9.62 -35.00
N ASP A 425 16.94 9.94 -35.27
CA ASP A 425 17.37 10.78 -36.39
C ASP A 425 17.54 10.00 -37.71
N THR A 426 17.57 8.67 -37.65
CA THR A 426 17.52 7.79 -38.82
C THR A 426 16.13 7.19 -38.98
N TYR A 427 15.70 6.94 -40.22
CA TYR A 427 14.35 6.48 -40.49
C TYR A 427 14.25 5.72 -41.81
N TRP A 428 13.34 4.75 -41.86
CA TRP A 428 12.89 4.15 -43.12
C TRP A 428 11.91 5.09 -43.82
N CYS A 429 11.98 5.17 -45.15
CA CYS A 429 10.96 5.81 -45.97
C CYS A 429 10.55 4.91 -47.14
N ALA A 430 9.24 4.78 -47.39
CA ALA A 430 8.73 4.05 -48.55
C ALA A 430 9.10 4.76 -49.86
N LYS A 431 9.09 4.02 -50.98
CA LYS A 431 9.32 4.58 -52.33
C LYS A 431 8.04 5.11 -52.98
N SER A 432 6.90 4.50 -52.67
CA SER A 432 5.60 4.79 -53.28
C SER A 432 4.44 4.44 -52.34
N ALA A 433 3.26 4.94 -52.65
CA ALA A 433 2.05 4.68 -51.88
C ALA A 433 1.47 3.26 -52.07
N ALA A 434 1.87 2.54 -53.12
CA ALA A 434 1.39 1.19 -53.40
C ALA A 434 1.98 0.14 -52.45
N ASP A 435 3.16 0.39 -51.90
CA ASP A 435 3.98 -0.61 -51.20
C ASP A 435 4.55 -0.02 -49.89
N GLN A 436 3.68 0.18 -48.90
CA GLN A 436 3.96 0.79 -47.59
C GLN A 436 3.94 -0.24 -46.43
N THR A 437 4.76 -1.29 -46.51
CA THR A 437 4.82 -2.35 -45.49
C THR A 437 6.22 -2.52 -44.94
N LEU A 438 6.33 -2.70 -43.63
CA LEU A 438 7.55 -3.07 -42.93
C LEU A 438 7.37 -4.40 -42.19
N THR A 439 8.31 -5.32 -42.34
CA THR A 439 8.32 -6.64 -41.71
C THR A 439 9.58 -6.82 -40.87
N VAL A 440 9.39 -7.06 -39.58
CA VAL A 440 10.45 -7.44 -38.63
C VAL A 440 10.45 -8.96 -38.51
N LYS A 441 11.56 -9.59 -38.89
CA LYS A 441 11.79 -11.04 -38.76
C LYS A 441 12.60 -11.32 -37.51
N LEU A 442 12.07 -12.20 -36.67
CA LEU A 442 12.66 -12.58 -35.40
C LEU A 442 13.58 -13.79 -35.61
N PRO A 443 14.74 -13.84 -34.95
CA PRO A 443 15.70 -14.92 -35.12
C PRO A 443 15.21 -16.26 -34.56
N LYS A 444 14.22 -16.21 -33.67
CA LYS A 444 13.52 -17.35 -33.05
C LYS A 444 12.10 -16.92 -32.66
N PRO A 445 11.19 -17.87 -32.40
CA PRO A 445 9.91 -17.56 -31.77
C PRO A 445 10.11 -16.70 -30.52
N THR A 446 9.41 -15.58 -30.46
CA THR A 446 9.55 -14.59 -29.38
C THR A 446 8.17 -14.15 -28.92
N THR A 447 7.94 -14.18 -27.61
CA THR A 447 6.71 -13.72 -26.96
C THR A 447 6.73 -12.22 -26.72
N PHE A 448 5.68 -11.51 -27.14
CA PHE A 448 5.49 -10.09 -26.86
C PHE A 448 3.99 -9.75 -26.77
N ASP A 449 3.66 -8.62 -26.16
CA ASP A 449 2.29 -8.10 -26.05
C ASP A 449 2.20 -6.58 -26.30
N ILE A 450 3.33 -5.92 -26.60
CA ILE A 450 3.39 -4.52 -27.00
C ILE A 450 4.21 -4.41 -28.29
N VAL A 451 3.68 -3.69 -29.28
CA VAL A 451 4.43 -3.21 -30.45
C VAL A 451 4.53 -1.70 -30.39
N SER A 452 5.75 -1.16 -30.30
CA SER A 452 6.03 0.27 -30.40
C SER A 452 6.35 0.64 -31.85
N ILE A 453 5.79 1.75 -32.33
CA ILE A 453 6.08 2.31 -33.65
C ILE A 453 6.24 3.81 -33.52
N GLU A 454 7.28 4.39 -34.10
CA GLU A 454 7.58 5.81 -34.00
C GLU A 454 7.75 6.42 -35.38
N GLU A 455 7.03 7.50 -35.65
CA GLU A 455 7.14 8.26 -36.89
C GLU A 455 8.27 9.28 -36.76
N ALA A 456 8.98 9.56 -37.86
CA ALA A 456 10.03 10.58 -37.89
C ALA A 456 9.41 12.00 -37.91
N ILE A 457 8.77 12.41 -36.81
CA ILE A 457 7.98 13.64 -36.71
C ILE A 457 8.80 14.92 -36.90
N GLN A 458 10.13 14.86 -36.81
CA GLN A 458 11.02 15.94 -37.24
C GLN A 458 10.84 16.31 -38.73
N ASN A 459 10.24 15.42 -39.52
CA ASN A 459 9.88 15.62 -40.92
C ASN A 459 8.37 15.79 -41.14
N GLY A 460 7.59 15.93 -40.06
CA GLY A 460 6.13 16.06 -40.08
C GLY A 460 5.38 14.73 -39.92
N GLN A 461 4.10 14.83 -39.57
CA GLN A 461 3.21 13.70 -39.35
C GLN A 461 2.36 13.43 -40.60
N ARG A 462 2.22 12.16 -40.98
CA ARG A 462 1.61 11.73 -42.25
C ARG A 462 0.80 10.44 -42.16
N ILE A 463 1.05 9.57 -41.17
CA ILE A 463 0.36 8.28 -41.04
C ILE A 463 -1.05 8.47 -40.47
N SER A 464 -2.06 7.99 -41.20
CA SER A 464 -3.48 8.11 -40.85
C SER A 464 -4.14 6.80 -40.42
N GLY A 465 -3.46 5.67 -40.66
CA GLY A 465 -3.89 4.33 -40.25
C GLY A 465 -2.76 3.33 -40.30
N PHE A 466 -2.84 2.25 -39.53
CA PHE A 466 -1.94 1.10 -39.65
C PHE A 466 -2.62 -0.20 -39.21
N THR A 467 -2.02 -1.33 -39.61
CA THR A 467 -2.36 -2.68 -39.12
C THR A 467 -1.08 -3.40 -38.74
N VAL A 468 -1.05 -3.98 -37.55
CA VAL A 468 0.00 -4.88 -37.06
C VAL A 468 -0.52 -6.31 -37.16
N SER A 469 0.25 -7.15 -37.83
CA SER A 469 0.00 -8.59 -37.94
C SER A 469 1.24 -9.37 -37.55
N TYR A 470 1.08 -10.64 -37.16
CA TYR A 470 2.17 -11.54 -36.78
C TYR A 470 2.06 -12.90 -37.47
N GLN A 471 3.17 -13.63 -37.55
CA GLN A 471 3.24 -15.02 -38.00
C GLN A 471 3.74 -15.93 -36.87
N THR A 472 3.13 -17.10 -36.72
CA THR A 472 3.60 -18.16 -35.80
C THR A 472 4.32 -19.27 -36.57
N GLU A 473 4.96 -20.21 -35.88
CA GLU A 473 5.61 -21.38 -36.51
C GLU A 473 4.62 -22.36 -37.15
N GLU A 474 3.39 -22.46 -36.63
CA GLU A 474 2.49 -23.57 -36.94
C GLU A 474 1.89 -23.53 -38.36
N ASN A 475 1.62 -22.34 -38.91
CA ASN A 475 0.89 -22.23 -40.19
C ASN A 475 1.46 -21.22 -41.20
N GLY A 476 2.41 -20.36 -40.79
CA GLY A 476 2.97 -19.30 -41.63
C GLY A 476 1.94 -18.26 -42.13
N ALA A 477 0.70 -18.29 -41.64
CA ALA A 477 -0.34 -17.32 -41.98
C ALA A 477 -0.19 -16.06 -41.14
N TRP A 478 -0.58 -14.91 -41.70
CA TRP A 478 -0.62 -13.64 -40.96
C TRP A 478 -1.90 -13.56 -40.14
N SER A 479 -1.76 -13.34 -38.84
CA SER A 479 -2.85 -13.07 -37.89
C SER A 479 -2.80 -11.62 -37.44
N ASP A 480 -3.94 -11.00 -37.20
CA ASP A 480 -4.00 -9.63 -36.70
C ASP A 480 -3.58 -9.57 -35.23
N PHE A 481 -2.70 -8.62 -34.91
CA PHE A 481 -2.33 -8.27 -33.54
C PHE A 481 -3.09 -7.03 -33.08
N GLY A 482 -3.18 -6.00 -33.93
CA GLY A 482 -3.84 -4.76 -33.61
C GLY A 482 -3.89 -3.80 -34.79
N ARG A 483 -4.72 -2.76 -34.68
CA ARG A 483 -4.90 -1.72 -35.70
C ARG A 483 -5.06 -0.36 -35.00
N GLY A 484 -4.82 0.72 -35.71
CA GLY A 484 -5.01 2.06 -35.17
C GLY A 484 -5.01 3.14 -36.25
N GLY A 485 -5.33 4.36 -35.81
CA GLY A 485 -5.27 5.57 -36.62
C GLY A 485 -3.85 6.10 -36.79
N THR A 486 -3.52 7.19 -36.11
CA THR A 486 -2.24 7.89 -36.27
C THR A 486 -1.12 7.23 -35.48
N ILE A 487 0.13 7.49 -35.88
CA ILE A 487 1.34 7.13 -35.12
C ILE A 487 1.89 8.33 -34.37
N GLY A 488 2.40 9.35 -35.08
CA GLY A 488 3.00 10.51 -34.44
C GLY A 488 4.30 10.15 -33.69
N ALA A 489 4.57 10.84 -32.59
CA ALA A 489 5.82 10.66 -31.84
C ALA A 489 6.05 9.22 -31.38
N LYS A 490 4.97 8.54 -30.95
CA LYS A 490 5.00 7.15 -30.51
C LYS A 490 3.61 6.55 -30.57
N ARG A 491 3.55 5.30 -31.04
CA ARG A 491 2.36 4.46 -31.00
C ARG A 491 2.67 3.18 -30.25
N LEU A 492 1.91 2.89 -29.20
CA LEU A 492 1.99 1.63 -28.45
C LEU A 492 0.74 0.79 -28.72
N VAL A 493 0.92 -0.31 -29.44
CA VAL A 493 -0.14 -1.28 -29.71
C VAL A 493 -0.04 -2.35 -28.63
N ARG A 494 -0.93 -2.30 -27.63
CA ARG A 494 -0.99 -3.29 -26.54
C ARG A 494 -2.08 -4.33 -26.77
N GLY A 495 -1.70 -5.60 -26.82
CA GLY A 495 -2.57 -6.76 -26.99
C GLY A 495 -2.39 -7.79 -25.87
N THR A 496 -2.97 -8.98 -26.06
CA THR A 496 -2.62 -10.17 -25.29
C THR A 496 -1.30 -10.74 -25.80
N ALA A 497 -0.53 -11.41 -24.94
CA ALA A 497 0.75 -12.00 -25.34
C ALA A 497 0.61 -13.01 -26.49
N VAL A 498 1.52 -12.92 -27.47
CA VAL A 498 1.63 -13.86 -28.60
C VAL A 498 3.09 -14.25 -28.82
N THR A 499 3.32 -15.51 -29.17
CA THR A 499 4.64 -15.98 -29.65
C THR A 499 4.68 -15.93 -31.18
N ALA A 500 5.60 -15.14 -31.74
CA ALA A 500 5.71 -14.96 -33.19
C ALA A 500 7.14 -15.16 -33.73
N THR A 501 7.26 -15.45 -35.01
CA THR A 501 8.52 -15.48 -35.79
C THR A 501 8.69 -14.24 -36.67
N ALA A 502 7.63 -13.51 -36.95
CA ALA A 502 7.68 -12.24 -37.65
C ALA A 502 6.51 -11.34 -37.26
N VAL A 503 6.74 -10.02 -37.33
CA VAL A 503 5.74 -8.96 -37.17
C VAL A 503 5.74 -8.10 -38.41
N LYS A 504 4.57 -7.71 -38.90
CA LYS A 504 4.40 -6.88 -40.08
C LYS A 504 3.49 -5.71 -39.76
N VAL A 505 3.93 -4.52 -40.16
CA VAL A 505 3.15 -3.29 -40.07
C VAL A 505 2.85 -2.81 -41.48
N THR A 506 1.56 -2.64 -41.78
CA THR A 506 1.06 -2.06 -43.03
C THR A 506 0.53 -0.67 -42.73
N PHE A 507 1.01 0.34 -43.45
CA PHE A 507 0.65 1.73 -43.22
C PHE A 507 -0.40 2.26 -44.22
N THR A 508 -1.22 3.19 -43.77
CA THR A 508 -2.05 4.09 -44.57
C THR A 508 -1.67 5.52 -44.23
N THR A 509 -1.46 6.36 -45.22
CA THR A 509 -1.07 7.76 -45.02
C THR A 509 -2.13 8.74 -45.50
N HIS A 510 -2.10 9.95 -44.96
CA HIS A 510 -2.94 11.04 -45.44
C HIS A 510 -2.46 11.52 -46.81
N ASN A 511 -3.38 11.81 -47.73
CA ASN A 511 -3.06 12.34 -49.05
C ASN A 511 -2.93 13.87 -49.00
N PHE A 512 -1.70 14.38 -49.10
CA PHE A 512 -1.40 15.81 -49.10
C PHE A 512 -1.48 16.48 -50.49
N GLY A 513 -1.93 15.75 -51.51
CA GLY A 513 -1.92 16.19 -52.91
C GLY A 513 -0.60 15.99 -53.64
N ASP A 514 0.48 15.65 -52.91
CA ASP A 514 1.76 15.21 -53.42
C ASP A 514 2.11 13.86 -52.75
N GLU A 515 2.35 12.83 -53.56
CA GLU A 515 2.65 11.49 -53.07
C GLU A 515 3.90 11.48 -52.18
N ASN A 516 4.95 12.25 -52.52
CA ASN A 516 6.21 12.26 -51.78
C ASN A 516 6.06 12.83 -50.35
N LEU A 517 5.11 13.75 -50.15
CA LEU A 517 4.74 14.28 -48.83
C LEU A 517 3.97 13.27 -47.99
N SER A 518 3.31 12.30 -48.65
CA SER A 518 2.46 11.29 -48.03
C SER A 518 3.20 9.98 -47.72
N LEU A 519 4.43 9.75 -48.18
CA LEU A 519 5.12 8.47 -47.96
C LEU A 519 5.50 8.28 -46.48
N PRO A 520 5.19 7.14 -45.85
CA PRO A 520 5.49 6.91 -44.44
C PRO A 520 6.99 7.03 -44.14
N GLN A 521 7.30 7.59 -42.98
CA GLN A 521 8.65 7.73 -42.46
C GLN A 521 8.70 7.23 -41.01
N ILE A 522 9.36 6.10 -40.79
CA ILE A 522 9.37 5.41 -39.49
C ILE A 522 10.79 5.44 -38.93
N SER A 523 10.96 6.01 -37.75
CA SER A 523 12.25 6.03 -37.06
C SER A 523 12.50 4.75 -36.30
N GLU A 524 11.49 4.21 -35.60
CA GLU A 524 11.67 3.05 -34.72
C GLU A 524 10.48 2.08 -34.77
N VAL A 525 10.78 0.78 -34.66
CA VAL A 525 9.83 -0.29 -34.36
C VAL A 525 10.44 -1.19 -33.29
N GLY A 526 9.74 -1.34 -32.17
CA GLY A 526 10.17 -2.18 -31.05
C GLY A 526 9.11 -3.19 -30.65
N LEU A 527 9.55 -4.32 -30.11
CA LEU A 527 8.67 -5.34 -29.53
C LEU A 527 8.98 -5.48 -28.05
N PHE A 528 7.96 -5.46 -27.22
CA PHE A 528 8.12 -5.46 -25.77
C PHE A 528 7.15 -6.41 -25.12
N LYS A 529 7.55 -6.88 -23.93
CA LYS A 529 6.71 -7.64 -23.03
C LYS A 529 6.36 -6.74 -21.85
N ALA A 530 5.07 -6.44 -21.70
CA ALA A 530 4.54 -5.66 -20.59
C ALA A 530 4.90 -6.34 -19.27
N SER A 531 5.23 -5.52 -18.27
CA SER A 531 5.24 -5.93 -16.88
C SER A 531 3.83 -6.29 -16.44
N ARG A 532 3.72 -7.09 -15.37
CA ARG A 532 2.44 -7.65 -14.91
C ARG A 532 1.32 -6.61 -14.76
N GLY A 533 1.62 -5.46 -14.15
CA GLY A 533 0.63 -4.39 -13.96
C GLY A 533 0.09 -3.77 -15.25
N PHE A 534 0.81 -3.95 -16.36
CA PHE A 534 0.46 -3.41 -17.68
C PHE A 534 0.00 -4.48 -18.67
N GLU A 535 0.14 -5.77 -18.36
CA GLU A 535 -0.36 -6.86 -19.19
C GLU A 535 -1.88 -6.75 -19.40
N LYS A 536 -2.33 -7.06 -20.61
CA LYS A 536 -3.74 -7.41 -20.81
C LYS A 536 -3.92 -8.89 -20.45
N PRO A 537 -4.91 -9.24 -19.63
CA PRO A 537 -5.20 -10.63 -19.33
C PRO A 537 -5.38 -11.43 -20.63
N ALA A 538 -4.60 -12.50 -20.79
CA ALA A 538 -4.82 -13.43 -21.88
C ALA A 538 -6.04 -14.29 -21.54
N PRO A 539 -7.01 -14.48 -22.47
CA PRO A 539 -8.16 -15.34 -22.23
C PRO A 539 -7.75 -16.80 -22.01
N LEU A 540 -6.64 -17.23 -22.64
CA LEU A 540 -6.13 -18.60 -22.59
C LEU A 540 -4.63 -18.60 -22.19
N PRO A 541 -4.14 -19.63 -21.47
CA PRO A 541 -2.71 -19.77 -21.16
C PRO A 541 -1.86 -19.98 -22.41
N GLU A 542 -0.66 -19.40 -22.41
CA GLU A 542 0.27 -19.49 -23.54
C GLU A 542 0.72 -20.94 -23.77
N GLY A 543 0.60 -21.43 -25.00
CA GLY A 543 0.92 -22.81 -25.38
C GLY A 543 -0.24 -23.80 -25.29
N MET A 544 -1.41 -23.39 -24.80
CA MET A 544 -2.65 -24.13 -25.04
C MET A 544 -3.22 -23.83 -26.42
N THR A 545 -3.85 -24.82 -27.06
CA THR A 545 -4.55 -24.63 -28.32
C THR A 545 -5.99 -24.20 -28.05
N GLY A 546 -6.37 -23.01 -28.50
CA GLY A 546 -7.73 -22.50 -28.41
C GLY A 546 -8.67 -23.07 -29.47
N ILE A 547 -9.93 -23.27 -29.09
CA ILE A 547 -11.06 -23.63 -29.96
C ILE A 547 -12.06 -22.49 -29.85
N ASP A 548 -12.16 -21.69 -30.91
CA ASP A 548 -13.08 -20.57 -30.97
C ASP A 548 -14.54 -21.03 -30.99
N ASN A 549 -15.46 -20.15 -30.57
CA ASN A 549 -16.89 -20.46 -30.60
C ASN A 549 -17.42 -20.80 -32.01
N THR A 550 -16.80 -20.32 -33.09
CA THR A 550 -17.16 -20.67 -34.47
C THR A 550 -16.72 -22.08 -34.87
N GLU A 551 -15.78 -22.66 -34.14
CA GLU A 551 -15.26 -24.02 -34.34
C GLU A 551 -16.10 -25.07 -33.57
N MET A 552 -17.01 -24.63 -32.69
CA MET A 552 -17.89 -25.51 -31.91
C MET A 552 -19.16 -25.92 -32.68
N THR A 553 -19.58 -27.17 -32.51
CA THR A 553 -20.88 -27.67 -33.00
C THR A 553 -21.99 -27.34 -32.00
N LYS A 554 -22.99 -26.57 -32.44
CA LYS A 554 -24.05 -26.01 -31.58
C LYS A 554 -25.42 -26.65 -31.88
N THR A 555 -26.25 -26.87 -30.85
CA THR A 555 -27.68 -27.19 -30.99
C THR A 555 -28.53 -26.29 -30.09
N GLY A 556 -29.73 -25.94 -30.53
CA GLY A 556 -30.52 -24.87 -29.91
C GLY A 556 -30.05 -23.48 -30.33
N ASN A 557 -30.61 -22.44 -29.70
CA ASN A 557 -30.35 -21.05 -30.07
C ASN A 557 -29.11 -20.53 -29.34
N TRP A 558 -28.03 -20.30 -30.07
CA TRP A 558 -26.83 -19.58 -29.62
C TRP A 558 -26.68 -18.30 -30.44
N ASN A 559 -26.36 -17.20 -29.77
CA ASN A 559 -26.12 -15.90 -30.39
C ASN A 559 -24.63 -15.58 -30.29
N ASP A 560 -24.01 -15.25 -31.42
CA ASP A 560 -22.63 -14.78 -31.44
C ASP A 560 -22.56 -13.30 -31.04
N GLU A 561 -21.47 -12.92 -30.38
CA GLU A 561 -21.19 -11.57 -29.94
C GLU A 561 -19.70 -11.24 -30.12
N LYS A 562 -19.37 -9.95 -30.17
CA LYS A 562 -18.00 -9.44 -30.20
C LYS A 562 -17.71 -8.73 -28.90
N ILE A 563 -16.77 -9.27 -28.13
CA ILE A 563 -16.36 -8.74 -26.84
C ILE A 563 -14.84 -8.61 -26.84
N ASP A 564 -14.36 -7.40 -26.52
CA ASP A 564 -12.94 -7.11 -26.41
C ASP A 564 -12.35 -7.86 -25.19
N GLY A 565 -11.21 -8.52 -25.36
CA GLY A 565 -10.58 -9.36 -24.33
C GLY A 565 -10.94 -10.84 -24.39
N CYS A 566 -12.01 -11.24 -25.11
CA CYS A 566 -12.29 -12.64 -25.41
C CYS A 566 -11.28 -13.22 -26.41
N PHE A 567 -11.18 -14.55 -26.48
CA PHE A 567 -10.33 -15.21 -27.46
C PHE A 567 -10.75 -14.82 -28.87
N LYS A 568 -9.82 -14.27 -29.66
CA LYS A 568 -10.07 -13.68 -30.99
C LYS A 568 -11.16 -12.58 -31.03
N GLY A 569 -11.53 -12.03 -29.87
CA GLY A 569 -12.56 -10.98 -29.74
C GLY A 569 -13.99 -11.47 -29.97
N THR A 570 -14.23 -12.78 -29.92
CA THR A 570 -15.52 -13.42 -30.18
C THR A 570 -16.02 -14.18 -28.97
N SER A 571 -17.34 -14.16 -28.73
CA SER A 571 -18.00 -14.94 -27.69
C SER A 571 -19.38 -15.38 -28.19
N MET A 572 -20.03 -16.33 -27.52
CA MET A 572 -21.41 -16.71 -27.78
C MET A 572 -22.21 -16.87 -26.49
N TRP A 573 -23.52 -16.65 -26.56
CA TRP A 573 -24.39 -16.85 -25.41
C TRP A 573 -25.72 -17.51 -25.80
N THR A 574 -26.36 -18.11 -24.81
CA THR A 574 -27.72 -18.65 -24.93
C THR A 574 -28.51 -18.38 -23.66
N THR A 575 -29.82 -18.23 -23.78
CA THR A 575 -30.78 -18.25 -22.66
C THR A 575 -31.62 -19.53 -22.65
N GLN A 576 -31.42 -20.40 -23.65
CA GLN A 576 -32.23 -21.59 -23.85
C GLN A 576 -31.70 -22.75 -23.00
N SER A 577 -32.46 -23.12 -21.97
CA SER A 577 -32.23 -24.36 -21.24
C SER A 577 -32.22 -25.55 -22.21
N GLY A 578 -31.18 -26.37 -22.12
CA GLY A 578 -30.96 -27.55 -22.97
C GLY A 578 -30.21 -27.29 -24.28
N ALA A 579 -29.89 -26.04 -24.63
CA ALA A 579 -28.99 -25.76 -25.75
C ALA A 579 -27.60 -26.33 -25.48
N THR A 580 -26.93 -26.85 -26.52
CA THR A 580 -25.62 -27.48 -26.39
C THR A 580 -24.58 -26.82 -27.28
N ALA A 581 -23.33 -26.80 -26.82
CA ALA A 581 -22.15 -26.56 -27.63
C ALA A 581 -21.19 -27.74 -27.41
N SER A 582 -20.51 -28.20 -28.46
CA SER A 582 -19.63 -29.37 -28.38
C SER A 582 -18.42 -29.21 -29.27
N PHE A 583 -17.31 -29.81 -28.85
CA PHE A 583 -16.04 -29.82 -29.57
C PHE A 583 -15.29 -31.11 -29.28
N SER A 584 -14.33 -31.42 -30.15
CA SER A 584 -13.41 -32.54 -29.99
C SER A 584 -11.99 -32.03 -30.02
N PHE A 585 -11.10 -32.64 -29.25
CA PHE A 585 -9.69 -32.32 -29.26
C PHE A 585 -8.85 -33.58 -29.05
N THR A 586 -7.58 -33.54 -29.44
CA THR A 586 -6.60 -34.57 -29.09
C THR A 586 -5.63 -33.98 -28.08
N GLY A 587 -5.51 -34.59 -26.90
CA GLY A 587 -4.70 -34.04 -25.83
C GLY A 587 -4.89 -34.78 -24.52
N THR A 588 -4.56 -34.12 -23.42
CA THR A 588 -4.60 -34.70 -22.06
C THR A 588 -5.34 -33.82 -21.06
N LYS A 589 -5.79 -32.64 -21.46
CA LYS A 589 -6.48 -31.69 -20.57
C LYS A 589 -7.18 -30.61 -21.39
N PHE A 590 -8.28 -30.07 -20.87
CA PHE A 590 -8.93 -28.90 -21.46
C PHE A 590 -9.53 -27.97 -20.40
N ALA A 591 -9.85 -26.76 -20.84
CA ALA A 591 -10.55 -25.74 -20.08
C ALA A 591 -11.64 -25.08 -20.95
N ILE A 592 -12.64 -24.51 -20.29
CA ILE A 592 -13.69 -23.69 -20.90
C ILE A 592 -13.62 -22.31 -20.27
N VAL A 593 -13.57 -21.29 -21.12
CA VAL A 593 -13.61 -19.88 -20.73
C VAL A 593 -14.88 -19.22 -21.24
N GLY A 594 -15.36 -18.21 -20.54
CA GLY A 594 -16.59 -17.51 -20.90
C GLY A 594 -16.92 -16.38 -19.94
N THR A 595 -18.21 -16.19 -19.67
CA THR A 595 -18.68 -15.06 -18.85
C THR A 595 -19.32 -15.56 -17.57
N LYS A 596 -18.87 -15.00 -16.43
CA LYS A 596 -19.65 -15.00 -15.18
C LYS A 596 -20.46 -13.72 -15.06
N ASP A 597 -21.72 -13.80 -14.65
CA ASP A 597 -22.63 -12.64 -14.56
C ASP A 597 -23.74 -12.84 -13.51
N PRO A 598 -24.28 -11.77 -12.89
CA PRO A 598 -25.37 -11.88 -11.91
C PRO A 598 -26.63 -12.57 -12.44
N ASN A 599 -26.86 -12.54 -13.75
CA ASN A 599 -28.07 -13.10 -14.37
C ASN A 599 -27.83 -14.45 -15.04
N HIS A 600 -26.64 -15.03 -14.88
CA HIS A 600 -26.30 -16.31 -15.46
C HIS A 600 -26.77 -17.49 -14.60
N SER A 601 -27.01 -18.61 -15.27
CA SER A 601 -27.42 -19.89 -14.69
C SER A 601 -26.21 -20.85 -14.65
N THR A 602 -26.46 -22.15 -14.59
CA THR A 602 -25.40 -23.17 -14.68
C THR A 602 -25.32 -23.77 -16.08
N PHE A 603 -24.23 -24.47 -16.39
CA PHE A 603 -24.20 -25.46 -17.47
C PHE A 603 -23.67 -26.79 -16.96
N THR A 604 -23.81 -27.83 -17.75
CA THR A 604 -23.18 -29.12 -17.48
C THR A 604 -22.12 -29.45 -18.52
N VAL A 605 -21.00 -30.03 -18.11
CA VAL A 605 -19.93 -30.56 -18.97
C VAL A 605 -19.94 -32.08 -18.90
N SER A 606 -19.99 -32.76 -20.04
CA SER A 606 -19.74 -34.20 -20.14
C SER A 606 -18.55 -34.46 -21.05
N ILE A 607 -17.68 -35.38 -20.66
CA ILE A 607 -16.47 -35.79 -21.37
C ILE A 607 -16.66 -37.24 -21.79
N ASP A 608 -16.52 -37.54 -23.08
CA ASP A 608 -16.62 -38.89 -23.67
C ASP A 608 -17.91 -39.65 -23.32
N GLY A 609 -19.02 -38.91 -23.13
CA GLY A 609 -20.31 -39.47 -22.74
C GLY A 609 -20.40 -39.91 -21.27
N GLY A 610 -19.40 -39.57 -20.46
CA GLY A 610 -19.37 -39.80 -19.01
C GLY A 610 -20.35 -38.90 -18.24
N ALA A 611 -20.31 -39.03 -16.91
CA ALA A 611 -21.18 -38.28 -16.01
C ALA A 611 -21.01 -36.77 -16.18
N ALA A 612 -22.14 -36.04 -16.26
CA ALA A 612 -22.12 -34.61 -16.45
C ALA A 612 -21.79 -33.87 -15.14
N GLN A 613 -20.84 -32.93 -15.20
CA GLN A 613 -20.43 -32.07 -14.09
C GLN A 613 -21.11 -30.71 -14.23
N THR A 614 -21.75 -30.24 -13.16
CA THR A 614 -22.41 -28.93 -13.15
C THR A 614 -21.41 -27.82 -12.84
N VAL A 615 -21.45 -26.75 -13.64
CA VAL A 615 -20.62 -25.56 -13.53
C VAL A 615 -21.52 -24.35 -13.29
N ASP A 616 -21.23 -23.60 -12.24
CA ASP A 616 -21.93 -22.34 -11.93
C ASP A 616 -21.26 -21.17 -12.64
N THR A 617 -22.06 -20.36 -13.34
CA THR A 617 -21.60 -19.15 -14.03
C THR A 617 -22.20 -17.88 -13.44
N HIS A 618 -22.85 -17.97 -12.29
CA HIS A 618 -23.32 -16.82 -11.54
C HIS A 618 -22.16 -16.14 -10.77
N ASP A 619 -22.12 -14.81 -10.81
CA ASP A 619 -21.26 -13.98 -9.94
C ASP A 619 -21.92 -12.62 -9.72
N SER A 620 -21.65 -11.97 -8.58
CA SER A 620 -22.14 -10.62 -8.27
C SER A 620 -21.59 -9.52 -9.18
N VAL A 621 -20.44 -9.76 -9.82
CA VAL A 621 -19.81 -8.84 -10.77
C VAL A 621 -19.57 -9.58 -12.08
N ARG A 622 -19.98 -8.96 -13.20
CA ARG A 622 -19.73 -9.54 -14.52
C ARG A 622 -18.24 -9.60 -14.82
N THR A 623 -17.74 -10.79 -15.13
CA THR A 623 -16.33 -11.03 -15.48
C THR A 623 -16.25 -11.73 -16.83
N VAL A 624 -15.50 -11.15 -17.78
CA VAL A 624 -15.28 -11.69 -19.12
C VAL A 624 -13.90 -11.25 -19.64
N PRO A 625 -13.04 -12.17 -20.12
CA PRO A 625 -13.18 -13.63 -20.04
C PRO A 625 -12.97 -14.15 -18.59
N ALA A 626 -13.56 -15.30 -18.27
CA ALA A 626 -13.40 -16.00 -16.99
C ALA A 626 -13.20 -17.50 -17.22
N LEU A 627 -12.32 -18.14 -16.44
CA LEU A 627 -12.21 -19.60 -16.39
C LEU A 627 -13.50 -20.16 -15.76
N LEU A 628 -14.26 -20.92 -16.55
CA LEU A 628 -15.52 -21.53 -16.12
C LEU A 628 -15.32 -22.97 -15.68
N PHE A 629 -14.47 -23.72 -16.39
CA PHE A 629 -14.21 -25.12 -16.12
C PHE A 629 -12.81 -25.51 -16.52
N GLU A 630 -12.20 -26.42 -15.75
CA GLU A 630 -10.93 -27.05 -16.08
C GLU A 630 -11.05 -28.56 -15.81
N SER A 631 -10.64 -29.38 -16.76
CA SER A 631 -10.71 -30.83 -16.61
C SER A 631 -9.63 -31.34 -15.65
N GLU A 632 -9.85 -32.51 -15.04
CA GLU A 632 -8.76 -33.32 -14.52
C GLU A 632 -7.78 -33.72 -15.64
N THR A 633 -6.68 -34.38 -15.28
CA THR A 633 -5.78 -34.98 -16.29
C THR A 633 -6.51 -36.15 -16.94
N LEU A 634 -6.63 -36.11 -18.26
CA LEU A 634 -7.21 -37.14 -19.11
C LEU A 634 -6.10 -38.01 -19.72
N ASP A 635 -6.46 -39.24 -20.09
CA ASP A 635 -5.58 -40.12 -20.86
C ASP A 635 -5.24 -39.49 -22.20
N ALA A 636 -4.00 -39.65 -22.69
CA ALA A 636 -3.62 -39.10 -23.98
C ALA A 636 -4.45 -39.72 -25.11
N GLY A 637 -5.29 -38.93 -25.76
CA GLY A 637 -6.19 -39.41 -26.79
C GLY A 637 -7.10 -38.33 -27.36
N THR A 638 -8.06 -38.75 -28.18
CA THR A 638 -9.12 -37.87 -28.68
C THR A 638 -10.31 -37.91 -27.74
N HIS A 639 -10.76 -36.74 -27.30
CA HIS A 639 -11.89 -36.56 -26.39
C HIS A 639 -13.00 -35.76 -27.06
N ASN A 640 -14.24 -36.04 -26.65
CA ASN A 640 -15.42 -35.30 -27.06
C ASN A 640 -16.05 -34.63 -25.84
N VAL A 641 -16.23 -33.31 -25.91
CA VAL A 641 -16.78 -32.50 -24.83
C VAL A 641 -18.14 -31.96 -25.24
N VAL A 642 -19.12 -32.08 -24.35
CA VAL A 642 -20.47 -31.51 -24.53
C VAL A 642 -20.77 -30.57 -23.37
N ILE A 643 -21.00 -29.30 -23.71
CA ILE A 643 -21.52 -28.25 -22.85
C ILE A 643 -23.03 -28.19 -23.05
N LYS A 644 -23.81 -28.22 -21.97
CA LYS A 644 -25.27 -28.08 -22.02
C LYS A 644 -25.76 -27.02 -21.04
N ALA A 645 -26.35 -25.95 -21.55
CA ALA A 645 -26.87 -24.84 -20.75
C ALA A 645 -28.10 -25.28 -19.93
N THR A 646 -28.21 -24.85 -18.68
CA THR A 646 -29.45 -25.01 -17.89
C THR A 646 -30.34 -23.76 -17.93
N GLY A 647 -29.80 -22.64 -18.44
CA GLY A 647 -30.46 -21.35 -18.60
C GLY A 647 -29.55 -20.36 -19.34
N THR A 648 -29.38 -19.15 -18.81
CA THR A 648 -28.50 -18.12 -19.40
C THR A 648 -27.02 -18.45 -19.17
N VAL A 649 -26.23 -18.62 -20.23
CA VAL A 649 -24.77 -18.82 -20.14
C VAL A 649 -24.06 -18.15 -21.32
N GLY A 650 -22.82 -17.70 -21.09
CA GLY A 650 -21.93 -17.16 -22.12
C GLY A 650 -20.62 -17.95 -22.18
N ILE A 651 -20.25 -18.43 -23.37
CA ILE A 651 -19.04 -19.21 -23.65
C ILE A 651 -18.19 -18.42 -24.65
N ASP A 652 -16.95 -18.14 -24.27
CA ASP A 652 -15.96 -17.46 -25.11
C ASP A 652 -15.28 -18.51 -26.01
N ALA A 653 -14.53 -19.42 -25.40
CA ALA A 653 -13.74 -20.43 -26.09
C ALA A 653 -13.53 -21.67 -25.21
N ALA A 654 -12.97 -22.72 -25.82
CA ALA A 654 -12.32 -23.79 -25.08
C ALA A 654 -10.81 -23.76 -25.37
N ALA A 655 -10.00 -24.31 -24.49
CA ALA A 655 -8.57 -24.48 -24.70
C ALA A 655 -8.15 -25.89 -24.29
N TYR A 656 -7.24 -26.51 -25.03
CA TYR A 656 -6.75 -27.84 -24.69
C TYR A 656 -5.23 -27.94 -24.74
N LEU A 657 -4.70 -28.88 -23.96
CA LEU A 657 -3.28 -29.17 -23.85
C LEU A 657 -2.95 -30.41 -24.68
N ASN A 658 -2.06 -30.23 -25.66
CA ASN A 658 -1.53 -31.32 -26.49
C ASN A 658 0.00 -31.23 -26.61
N ASN A 659 0.70 -31.27 -25.48
CA ASN A 659 2.16 -31.12 -25.42
C ASN A 659 2.91 -32.44 -25.19
N GLY A 660 2.39 -33.55 -25.74
CA GLY A 660 3.00 -34.88 -25.61
C GLY A 660 3.06 -35.39 -24.17
N SER A 661 2.08 -35.00 -23.34
CA SER A 661 2.01 -35.30 -21.90
C SER A 661 3.16 -34.69 -21.08
N THR A 662 3.77 -33.61 -21.56
CA THR A 662 4.74 -32.82 -20.77
C THR A 662 4.05 -32.10 -19.61
N GLY A 663 2.77 -31.75 -19.76
CA GLY A 663 1.98 -31.17 -18.67
C GLY A 663 2.06 -29.64 -18.55
N MET A 664 1.28 -29.13 -17.62
CA MET A 664 1.00 -27.72 -17.34
C MET A 664 1.26 -27.42 -15.86
N PHE A 665 1.80 -26.26 -15.53
CA PHE A 665 2.26 -25.91 -14.18
C PHE A 665 1.53 -24.71 -13.60
N ASP A 666 1.15 -24.82 -12.33
CA ASP A 666 0.37 -23.82 -11.60
C ASP A 666 0.82 -23.74 -10.15
N PHE A 667 0.72 -22.56 -9.53
CA PHE A 667 0.72 -22.49 -8.07
C PHE A 667 -0.58 -23.06 -7.51
N THR A 668 -0.50 -23.72 -6.35
CA THR A 668 -1.70 -24.18 -5.64
C THR A 668 -2.37 -23.08 -4.81
N GLU A 669 -1.65 -21.99 -4.58
CA GLU A 669 -2.10 -20.79 -3.86
C GLU A 669 -1.70 -19.55 -4.66
N THR A 670 -2.63 -18.62 -4.83
CA THR A 670 -2.43 -17.42 -5.66
C THR A 670 -2.50 -16.11 -4.88
N ASN A 671 -2.77 -16.18 -3.57
CA ASN A 671 -2.82 -15.04 -2.67
C ASN A 671 -2.22 -15.46 -1.33
N VAL A 672 -1.12 -14.85 -0.92
CA VAL A 672 -0.40 -15.15 0.32
C VAL A 672 -0.15 -13.87 1.09
N THR A 673 -0.32 -13.90 2.40
CA THR A 673 0.11 -12.80 3.28
C THR A 673 1.31 -13.28 4.08
N MET A 674 2.38 -12.49 4.07
CA MET A 674 3.65 -12.77 4.70
C MET A 674 4.02 -11.64 5.66
N ASP A 675 4.70 -11.98 6.75
CA ASP A 675 5.32 -10.96 7.60
C ASP A 675 6.59 -10.43 6.94
N GLU A 676 7.06 -9.25 7.35
CA GLU A 676 8.43 -8.84 7.08
C GLU A 676 9.44 -9.84 7.68
N ASP A 677 10.56 -10.06 6.98
CA ASP A 677 11.61 -11.01 7.38
C ASP A 677 11.09 -12.44 7.63
N SER A 678 10.21 -12.92 6.74
CA SER A 678 9.62 -14.26 6.80
C SER A 678 9.89 -15.06 5.53
N THR A 679 9.60 -16.37 5.58
CA THR A 679 9.74 -17.29 4.45
C THR A 679 8.46 -18.08 4.26
N HIS A 680 7.98 -18.16 3.03
CA HIS A 680 6.82 -18.96 2.65
C HIS A 680 7.17 -19.95 1.54
N ALA A 681 6.71 -21.20 1.68
CA ALA A 681 6.98 -22.28 0.74
C ALA A 681 5.81 -22.45 -0.24
N PHE A 682 5.91 -21.85 -1.42
CA PHE A 682 4.91 -21.96 -2.47
C PHE A 682 4.91 -23.36 -3.08
N THR A 683 3.74 -23.99 -3.20
CA THR A 683 3.61 -25.29 -3.88
C THR A 683 3.24 -25.09 -5.35
N ILE A 684 4.04 -25.68 -6.25
CA ILE A 684 3.82 -25.73 -7.69
C ILE A 684 3.33 -27.13 -8.06
N ARG A 685 2.22 -27.22 -8.78
CA ARG A 685 1.60 -28.46 -9.25
C ARG A 685 1.70 -28.59 -10.77
N ARG A 686 2.06 -29.78 -11.24
CA ARG A 686 2.09 -30.18 -12.66
C ARG A 686 0.87 -31.06 -12.98
N THR A 687 0.06 -30.67 -13.96
CA THR A 687 -1.17 -31.36 -14.39
C THR A 687 -1.17 -31.61 -15.90
N GLY A 688 -2.08 -32.44 -16.45
CA GLY A 688 -2.15 -32.72 -17.88
C GLY A 688 -1.02 -33.59 -18.42
N GLY A 689 -0.14 -34.10 -17.54
CA GLY A 689 0.98 -34.98 -17.89
C GLY A 689 2.18 -34.76 -16.97
N SER A 690 3.06 -35.75 -16.92
CA SER A 690 4.29 -35.70 -16.11
C SER A 690 5.52 -36.23 -16.86
N LYS A 691 5.43 -36.35 -18.19
CA LYS A 691 6.49 -36.93 -19.01
C LYS A 691 7.62 -35.95 -19.23
N GLY A 692 8.86 -36.42 -19.10
CA GLY A 692 10.06 -35.65 -19.26
C GLY A 692 10.37 -34.76 -18.06
N SER A 693 11.64 -34.36 -17.98
CA SER A 693 12.07 -33.34 -17.04
C SER A 693 11.73 -31.95 -17.58
N VAL A 694 11.30 -31.05 -16.71
CA VAL A 694 11.00 -29.65 -17.05
C VAL A 694 11.63 -28.76 -16.00
N THR A 695 12.32 -27.71 -16.43
CA THR A 695 12.80 -26.67 -15.51
C THR A 695 11.93 -25.43 -15.62
N LEU A 696 11.39 -25.00 -14.48
CA LEU A 696 10.70 -23.72 -14.32
C LEU A 696 11.65 -22.68 -13.74
N VAL A 697 11.41 -21.42 -14.06
CA VAL A 697 11.94 -20.26 -13.37
C VAL A 697 10.81 -19.67 -12.53
N VAL A 698 11.04 -19.56 -11.24
CA VAL A 698 10.15 -18.89 -10.28
C VAL A 698 10.72 -17.49 -10.06
N GLN A 699 9.95 -16.48 -10.44
CA GLN A 699 10.39 -15.08 -10.47
C GLN A 699 9.55 -14.23 -9.52
N PRO A 700 10.12 -13.75 -8.42
CA PRO A 700 9.55 -12.65 -7.66
C PRO A 700 9.60 -11.36 -8.49
N GLU A 701 8.46 -10.70 -8.68
CA GLU A 701 8.30 -9.46 -9.44
C GLU A 701 7.81 -8.34 -8.52
N PRO A 702 8.48 -7.17 -8.51
CA PRO A 702 8.12 -6.07 -7.62
C PRO A 702 6.73 -5.51 -7.92
N GLY A 703 6.05 -5.06 -6.86
CA GLY A 703 4.80 -4.32 -6.91
C GLY A 703 4.93 -3.04 -6.10
N SER A 704 4.07 -2.85 -5.08
CA SER A 704 4.29 -1.80 -4.07
C SER A 704 5.46 -2.12 -3.14
N ALA A 705 5.78 -3.41 -2.97
CA ALA A 705 7.05 -3.87 -2.40
C ALA A 705 8.12 -3.81 -3.48
N ILE A 706 9.26 -3.18 -3.17
CA ILE A 706 10.42 -3.04 -4.05
C ILE A 706 11.53 -4.04 -3.66
N GLN A 707 12.62 -4.06 -4.42
CA GLN A 707 13.74 -5.00 -4.28
C GLN A 707 14.39 -5.07 -2.88
N ASP A 708 14.15 -4.08 -2.03
CA ASP A 708 14.65 -4.06 -0.65
C ASP A 708 13.74 -4.85 0.31
N ASN A 709 12.45 -5.02 -0.02
CA ASN A 709 11.44 -5.67 0.81
C ASN A 709 11.39 -7.21 0.65
N PHE A 710 12.02 -7.78 -0.37
CA PHE A 710 12.03 -9.23 -0.60
C PHE A 710 13.24 -9.69 -1.42
N ASP A 711 13.46 -11.00 -1.49
CA ASP A 711 14.49 -11.57 -2.36
C ASP A 711 14.00 -11.63 -3.81
N THR A 712 14.54 -10.76 -4.66
CA THR A 712 14.22 -10.71 -6.09
C THR A 712 14.95 -11.76 -6.93
N THR A 713 15.74 -12.64 -6.31
CA THR A 713 16.55 -13.63 -7.03
C THR A 713 15.65 -14.67 -7.69
N PRO A 714 15.71 -14.84 -9.03
CA PRO A 714 14.97 -15.89 -9.71
C PRO A 714 15.47 -17.27 -9.29
N GLN A 715 14.57 -18.23 -9.08
CA GLN A 715 14.90 -19.59 -8.67
C GLN A 715 14.55 -20.61 -9.76
N GLU A 716 15.48 -21.49 -10.12
CA GLU A 716 15.20 -22.60 -11.03
C GLU A 716 14.69 -23.83 -10.28
N VAL A 717 13.55 -24.37 -10.70
CA VAL A 717 12.90 -25.55 -10.11
C VAL A 717 12.74 -26.61 -11.19
N THR A 718 13.54 -27.67 -11.13
CA THR A 718 13.48 -28.78 -12.10
C THR A 718 12.61 -29.92 -11.61
N PHE A 719 11.49 -30.19 -12.28
CA PHE A 719 10.69 -31.40 -12.11
C PHE A 719 11.33 -32.56 -12.87
N ALA A 720 11.44 -33.72 -12.23
CA ALA A 720 11.85 -34.96 -12.88
C ALA A 720 10.69 -35.59 -13.69
N ASP A 721 11.01 -36.57 -14.52
CA ASP A 721 10.01 -37.43 -15.16
C ASP A 721 9.14 -38.11 -14.09
N GLY A 722 7.82 -38.02 -14.25
CA GLY A 722 6.82 -38.54 -13.32
C GLY A 722 6.51 -37.65 -12.11
N GLU A 723 7.27 -36.58 -11.85
CA GLU A 723 7.07 -35.70 -10.69
C GLU A 723 5.93 -34.69 -10.94
N THR A 724 5.03 -34.54 -9.97
CA THR A 724 3.80 -33.73 -10.11
C THR A 724 3.68 -32.55 -9.16
N GLU A 725 4.49 -32.45 -8.12
CA GLU A 725 4.49 -31.31 -7.18
C GLU A 725 5.91 -30.97 -6.71
N LYS A 726 6.19 -29.68 -6.51
CA LYS A 726 7.40 -29.17 -5.85
C LYS A 726 7.11 -27.93 -5.03
N GLN A 727 8.00 -27.62 -4.10
CA GLN A 727 7.95 -26.38 -3.31
C GLN A 727 9.12 -25.45 -3.64
N VAL A 728 8.88 -24.15 -3.51
CA VAL A 728 9.87 -23.09 -3.66
C VAL A 728 9.71 -22.07 -2.53
N ASP A 729 10.81 -21.71 -1.88
CA ASP A 729 10.80 -20.78 -0.76
C ASP A 729 10.94 -19.34 -1.26
N ILE A 730 10.01 -18.47 -0.88
CA ILE A 730 10.07 -17.03 -1.14
C ILE A 730 10.29 -16.32 0.19
N LYS A 731 11.15 -15.29 0.18
CA LYS A 731 11.60 -14.60 1.39
C LYS A 731 11.33 -13.11 1.31
N THR A 732 10.73 -12.56 2.36
CA THR A 732 10.61 -11.11 2.57
C THR A 732 11.78 -10.61 3.40
N ARG A 733 11.97 -9.29 3.42
CA ARG A 733 12.98 -8.57 4.19
C ARG A 733 12.27 -7.44 4.92
N ARG A 734 12.72 -7.14 6.13
CA ARG A 734 12.22 -5.99 6.90
C ARG A 734 12.95 -4.73 6.47
N VAL A 735 12.20 -3.66 6.21
CA VAL A 735 12.76 -2.36 5.81
C VAL A 735 12.20 -1.27 6.71
N VAL A 736 13.01 -0.80 7.67
CA VAL A 736 12.64 0.36 8.49
C VAL A 736 12.92 1.63 7.69
N THR A 737 11.89 2.18 7.05
CA THR A 737 11.96 3.53 6.49
C THR A 737 11.64 4.53 7.60
N GLY A 738 12.36 5.66 7.64
CA GLY A 738 12.18 6.69 8.69
C GLY A 738 10.80 7.38 8.70
N SER A 739 9.84 6.90 7.91
CA SER A 739 8.44 7.29 7.92
C SER A 739 7.60 6.10 8.40
N ALA A 740 6.97 6.21 9.56
CA ALA A 740 6.12 5.18 10.19
C ALA A 740 4.80 4.88 9.46
N ALA A 741 4.77 4.99 8.12
CA ALA A 741 3.56 4.95 7.30
C ALA A 741 3.77 4.23 5.96
N ASP A 742 4.67 3.26 5.87
CA ASP A 742 4.91 2.55 4.60
C ASP A 742 3.76 1.58 4.26
N GLY A 743 3.04 1.08 5.28
CA GLY A 743 1.83 0.27 5.09
C GLY A 743 2.12 -1.10 4.46
N ASP A 744 1.08 -1.93 4.34
CA ASP A 744 1.23 -3.25 3.70
C ASP A 744 1.75 -3.10 2.26
N LYS A 745 2.81 -3.86 1.94
CA LYS A 745 3.43 -3.86 0.61
C LYS A 745 3.06 -5.11 -0.16
N GLN A 746 3.10 -5.06 -1.49
CA GLN A 746 2.70 -6.16 -2.35
C GLN A 746 3.72 -6.41 -3.44
N PHE A 747 4.02 -7.67 -3.71
CA PHE A 747 4.76 -8.12 -4.88
C PHE A 747 4.09 -9.38 -5.41
N SER A 748 4.50 -9.87 -6.58
CA SER A 748 3.99 -11.12 -7.12
C SER A 748 5.11 -12.12 -7.33
N VAL A 749 4.76 -13.39 -7.44
CA VAL A 749 5.67 -14.48 -7.79
C VAL A 749 5.10 -15.15 -9.03
N SER A 750 5.85 -15.16 -10.12
CA SER A 750 5.43 -15.72 -11.41
C SER A 750 6.20 -17.01 -11.74
N LEU A 751 5.56 -17.91 -12.48
CA LEU A 751 6.18 -19.07 -13.10
C LEU A 751 6.47 -18.77 -14.56
N ALA A 752 7.67 -19.14 -15.00
CA ALA A 752 8.04 -19.19 -16.41
C ALA A 752 8.66 -20.55 -16.73
N VAL A 753 8.43 -21.04 -17.95
CA VAL A 753 9.10 -22.25 -18.45
C VAL A 753 10.47 -21.86 -18.99
N LYS A 754 11.52 -22.59 -18.60
CA LYS A 754 12.87 -22.33 -19.12
C LYS A 754 12.90 -22.53 -20.64
N ALA A 755 13.55 -21.61 -21.35
CA ALA A 755 13.55 -21.61 -22.82
C ALA A 755 13.99 -22.96 -23.41
N GLY A 756 13.20 -23.49 -24.36
CA GLY A 756 13.44 -24.76 -25.04
C GLY A 756 12.69 -25.97 -24.44
N GLU A 757 12.01 -25.79 -23.31
CA GLU A 757 11.16 -26.82 -22.69
C GLU A 757 9.73 -26.76 -23.25
N GLY A 758 9.08 -27.90 -23.52
CA GLY A 758 7.74 -27.99 -24.11
C GLY A 758 6.56 -27.90 -23.12
N ALA A 759 6.78 -27.29 -21.96
CA ALA A 759 5.79 -27.17 -20.89
C ALA A 759 4.92 -25.92 -21.04
N VAL A 760 3.77 -25.90 -20.34
CA VAL A 760 2.82 -24.78 -20.33
C VAL A 760 2.66 -24.27 -18.90
N ILE A 761 2.54 -22.96 -18.71
CA ILE A 761 2.08 -22.38 -17.43
C ILE A 761 0.55 -22.23 -17.52
N GLY A 762 -0.18 -22.65 -16.50
CA GLY A 762 -1.63 -22.66 -16.49
C GLY A 762 -2.28 -21.33 -16.09
N TYR A 763 -3.53 -21.40 -15.67
CA TYR A 763 -4.33 -20.22 -15.27
C TYR A 763 -3.91 -19.62 -13.91
N HIS A 764 -3.10 -20.35 -13.15
CA HIS A 764 -2.59 -19.96 -11.83
C HIS A 764 -1.05 -19.90 -11.81
N GLY A 765 -0.47 -19.38 -12.89
CA GLY A 765 0.97 -19.16 -13.02
C GLY A 765 1.56 -18.04 -12.17
N VAL A 766 0.73 -17.28 -11.46
CA VAL A 766 1.15 -16.13 -10.64
C VAL A 766 0.47 -16.20 -9.27
N ALA A 767 1.22 -15.86 -8.23
CA ALA A 767 0.71 -15.68 -6.88
C ALA A 767 1.03 -14.28 -6.36
N ASP A 768 0.03 -13.56 -5.86
CA ASP A 768 0.17 -12.26 -5.23
C ASP A 768 0.56 -12.43 -3.75
N VAL A 769 1.51 -11.62 -3.30
CA VAL A 769 2.07 -11.67 -1.95
C VAL A 769 1.95 -10.31 -1.28
N THR A 770 1.24 -10.24 -0.16
CA THR A 770 1.15 -9.06 0.70
C THR A 770 2.10 -9.20 1.88
N ILE A 771 3.04 -8.28 2.03
CA ILE A 771 3.92 -8.12 3.18
C ILE A 771 3.23 -7.22 4.21
N THR A 772 2.99 -7.72 5.42
CA THR A 772 2.38 -6.94 6.50
C THR A 772 3.38 -6.00 7.16
N ASP A 773 3.05 -4.71 7.26
CA ASP A 773 3.86 -3.70 7.98
C ASP A 773 3.70 -3.89 9.50
N LEU A 774 4.72 -4.47 10.13
CA LEU A 774 4.72 -4.73 11.57
C LEU A 774 4.99 -3.47 12.39
N ASP A 775 5.66 -2.47 11.80
CA ASP A 775 6.11 -1.27 12.49
C ASP A 775 4.95 -0.31 12.71
N ALA A 776 4.12 -0.09 11.69
CA ALA A 776 2.89 0.69 11.81
C ALA A 776 1.95 0.09 12.86
N ALA A 777 1.77 -1.23 12.86
CA ALA A 777 0.94 -1.92 13.83
C ALA A 777 1.50 -1.82 15.26
N CYS A 778 2.82 -1.93 15.43
CA CYS A 778 3.48 -1.78 16.72
C CYS A 778 3.35 -0.34 17.24
N ASN A 779 3.60 0.66 16.40
CA ASN A 779 3.49 2.07 16.76
C ASN A 779 2.06 2.49 17.13
N ALA A 780 1.04 1.95 16.45
CA ALA A 780 -0.35 2.17 16.82
C ALA A 780 -0.68 1.61 18.22
N LEU A 781 -0.14 0.44 18.56
CA LEU A 781 -0.29 -0.16 19.89
C LEU A 781 0.46 0.65 20.96
N ILE A 782 1.66 1.14 20.66
CA ILE A 782 2.43 2.04 21.54
C ILE A 782 1.62 3.31 21.82
N ALA A 783 1.10 3.98 20.79
CA ALA A 783 0.30 5.19 20.96
C ALA A 783 -0.94 4.95 21.84
N ARG A 784 -1.62 3.80 21.67
CA ARG A 784 -2.74 3.41 22.53
C ARG A 784 -2.30 3.19 23.98
N ALA A 785 -1.14 2.57 24.20
CA ALA A 785 -0.59 2.34 25.53
C ALA A 785 -0.18 3.64 26.22
N GLU A 786 0.43 4.58 25.50
CA GLU A 786 0.84 5.90 26.01
C GLU A 786 -0.33 6.83 26.30
N ALA A 787 -1.48 6.61 25.64
CA ALA A 787 -2.70 7.36 25.92
C ALA A 787 -3.42 6.91 27.22
N LEU A 788 -2.98 5.83 27.87
CA LEU A 788 -3.56 5.38 29.14
C LEU A 788 -3.09 6.28 30.28
N ASP A 789 -4.02 6.87 31.02
CA ASP A 789 -3.73 7.59 32.26
C ASP A 789 -3.34 6.61 33.36
N THR A 790 -2.05 6.55 33.70
CA THR A 790 -1.52 5.62 34.71
C THR A 790 -1.56 6.16 36.14
N ASP A 791 -1.98 7.41 36.38
CA ASP A 791 -1.86 8.06 37.69
C ASP A 791 -2.68 7.40 38.79
N ASN A 792 -3.77 6.73 38.43
CA ASN A 792 -4.66 6.00 39.35
C ASN A 792 -4.34 4.49 39.45
N PHE A 793 -3.33 4.00 38.74
CA PHE A 793 -2.93 2.60 38.75
C PHE A 793 -1.78 2.33 39.75
N ASN A 794 -1.64 1.07 40.18
CA ASN A 794 -0.55 0.67 41.05
C ASN A 794 0.81 0.80 40.34
N ALA A 795 1.83 1.20 41.11
CA ALA A 795 3.17 1.50 40.60
C ALA A 795 3.82 0.32 39.87
N ASP A 796 3.61 -0.92 40.34
CA ASP A 796 4.22 -2.11 39.73
C ASP A 796 3.66 -2.37 38.31
N SER A 797 2.33 -2.30 38.12
CA SER A 797 1.74 -2.49 36.79
C SER A 797 2.02 -1.32 35.85
N ALA A 798 2.07 -0.09 36.37
CA ALA A 798 2.44 1.09 35.58
C ALA A 798 3.91 1.01 35.10
N ALA A 799 4.83 0.57 35.98
CA ALA A 799 6.23 0.33 35.62
C ALA A 799 6.38 -0.80 34.59
N ALA A 800 5.60 -1.87 34.72
CA ALA A 800 5.57 -2.96 33.74
C ALA A 800 5.08 -2.50 32.37
N LEU A 801 4.04 -1.65 32.32
CA LEU A 801 3.56 -1.03 31.08
C LEU A 801 4.64 -0.14 30.45
N THR A 802 5.28 0.72 31.24
CA THR A 802 6.37 1.60 30.78
C THR A 802 7.51 0.77 30.16
N THR A 803 7.93 -0.30 30.83
CA THR A 803 8.96 -1.22 30.32
C THR A 803 8.55 -1.88 29.01
N ALA A 804 7.28 -2.27 28.88
CA ALA A 804 6.77 -2.90 27.66
C ALA A 804 6.64 -1.90 26.50
N ILE A 805 6.29 -0.63 26.77
CA ILE A 805 6.29 0.46 25.80
C ILE A 805 7.72 0.66 25.25
N GLU A 806 8.71 0.77 26.15
CA GLU A 806 10.12 0.93 25.73
C GLU A 806 10.61 -0.26 24.91
N ALA A 807 10.27 -1.49 25.30
CA ALA A 807 10.65 -2.69 24.56
C ALA A 807 10.00 -2.74 23.16
N ALA A 808 8.71 -2.38 23.05
CA ALA A 808 8.01 -2.29 21.78
C ALA A 808 8.59 -1.20 20.88
N ARG A 809 8.89 -0.02 21.43
CA ARG A 809 9.53 1.09 20.72
C ARG A 809 10.90 0.70 20.18
N ASN A 810 11.74 0.09 21.02
CA ASN A 810 13.06 -0.40 20.60
C ASN A 810 12.97 -1.47 19.50
N ALA A 811 11.92 -2.30 19.50
CA ALA A 811 11.71 -3.30 18.46
C ALA A 811 11.25 -2.68 17.13
N ALA A 812 10.32 -1.71 17.19
CA ALA A 812 9.82 -0.99 16.01
C ALA A 812 10.91 -0.11 15.37
N ASP A 813 11.69 0.62 16.16
CA ASP A 813 12.66 1.59 15.66
C ASP A 813 13.96 0.96 15.13
N ASN A 814 14.20 -0.33 15.38
CA ASN A 814 15.44 -1.01 15.01
C ASN A 814 15.23 -2.02 13.87
N GLY A 815 15.67 -1.67 12.66
CA GLY A 815 15.58 -2.52 11.47
C GLY A 815 16.30 -3.87 11.53
N ASP A 816 17.21 -4.06 12.48
CA ASP A 816 17.91 -5.34 12.66
C ASP A 816 17.11 -6.36 13.50
N VAL A 817 15.96 -5.96 14.06
CA VAL A 817 15.07 -6.83 14.84
C VAL A 817 14.16 -7.62 13.90
N ARG A 818 14.02 -8.92 14.14
CA ARG A 818 13.16 -9.81 13.34
C ARG A 818 11.69 -9.53 13.61
N GLY A 819 10.83 -9.69 12.60
CA GLY A 819 9.38 -9.47 12.74
C GLY A 819 8.72 -10.29 13.88
N ALA A 820 9.19 -11.52 14.11
CA ALA A 820 8.72 -12.35 15.22
C ALA A 820 9.00 -11.73 16.61
N ASP A 821 10.13 -11.01 16.74
CA ASP A 821 10.51 -10.34 17.98
C ASP A 821 9.68 -9.05 18.19
N VAL A 822 9.33 -8.34 17.10
CA VAL A 822 8.36 -7.22 17.13
C VAL A 822 6.99 -7.70 17.59
N ARG A 823 6.47 -8.82 17.04
CA ARG A 823 5.20 -9.41 17.49
C ARG A 823 5.24 -9.84 18.95
N ALA A 824 6.38 -10.37 19.41
CA ALA A 824 6.55 -10.72 20.82
C ALA A 824 6.51 -9.47 21.72
N ALA A 825 7.14 -8.37 21.29
CA ALA A 825 7.09 -7.10 22.00
C ALA A 825 5.67 -6.50 22.02
N MET A 826 4.95 -6.50 20.90
CA MET A 826 3.55 -6.10 20.83
C MET A 826 2.67 -6.93 21.76
N LYS A 827 2.84 -8.25 21.77
CA LYS A 827 2.10 -9.14 22.67
C LYS A 827 2.40 -8.83 24.15
N ALA A 828 3.67 -8.57 24.48
CA ALA A 828 4.08 -8.20 25.82
C ALA A 828 3.46 -6.85 26.24
N LEU A 829 3.43 -5.87 25.33
CA LEU A 829 2.79 -4.57 25.54
C LEU A 829 1.28 -4.70 25.78
N GLN A 830 0.57 -5.44 24.92
CA GLN A 830 -0.86 -5.71 25.12
C GLN A 830 -1.11 -6.41 26.46
N THR A 831 -0.27 -7.39 26.81
CA THR A 831 -0.36 -8.09 28.10
C THR A 831 -0.13 -7.14 29.30
N ALA A 832 0.76 -6.16 29.16
CA ALA A 832 1.00 -5.18 30.21
C ALA A 832 -0.18 -4.21 30.37
N MET A 833 -0.79 -3.76 29.26
CA MET A 833 -2.02 -2.97 29.27
C MET A 833 -3.16 -3.73 29.96
N ASP A 834 -3.37 -5.00 29.61
CA ASP A 834 -4.43 -5.84 30.17
C ASP A 834 -4.24 -6.14 31.68
N ASN A 835 -3.00 -6.02 32.18
CA ASN A 835 -2.66 -6.30 33.59
C ASN A 835 -2.60 -5.06 34.48
N LEU A 836 -2.88 -3.86 33.95
CA LEU A 836 -3.02 -2.66 34.76
C LEU A 836 -4.05 -2.89 35.88
N SER A 837 -3.71 -2.46 37.11
CA SER A 837 -4.64 -2.56 38.24
C SER A 837 -4.69 -1.31 39.11
N PHE A 838 -5.88 -0.89 39.53
CA PHE A 838 -6.05 0.30 40.37
C PHE A 838 -5.53 0.06 41.78
N ALA A 839 -4.82 1.05 42.36
CA ALA A 839 -4.31 0.96 43.72
C ALA A 839 -5.36 1.46 44.73
N PHE A 840 -5.67 0.66 45.75
CA PHE A 840 -6.43 1.14 46.90
C PHE A 840 -5.55 2.01 47.82
N PRO A 841 -6.10 3.02 48.51
CA PRO A 841 -5.31 3.90 49.37
C PRO A 841 -4.68 3.14 50.54
N THR A 842 -3.39 3.38 50.79
CA THR A 842 -2.62 2.74 51.88
C THR A 842 -2.47 3.63 53.12
N GLU A 843 -2.83 4.91 53.00
CA GLU A 843 -2.78 5.89 54.09
C GLU A 843 -4.20 6.18 54.59
N GLU A 844 -4.40 6.17 55.90
CA GLU A 844 -5.70 6.52 56.49
C GLU A 844 -6.07 7.96 56.15
N GLY A 845 -7.33 8.17 55.76
CA GLY A 845 -7.85 9.48 55.35
C GLY A 845 -7.47 9.89 53.91
N LYS A 846 -6.60 9.15 53.22
CA LYS A 846 -6.30 9.39 51.79
C LYS A 846 -7.41 8.81 50.92
N THR A 847 -7.84 9.58 49.94
CA THR A 847 -8.84 9.20 48.94
C THR A 847 -8.18 8.92 47.60
N VAL A 848 -8.57 7.84 46.94
CA VAL A 848 -8.26 7.53 45.53
C VAL A 848 -9.56 7.48 44.76
N THR A 849 -9.58 8.05 43.56
CA THR A 849 -10.73 8.04 42.67
C THR A 849 -10.54 6.96 41.59
N ILE A 850 -11.57 6.15 41.38
CA ILE A 850 -11.67 5.25 40.22
C ILE A 850 -12.84 5.73 39.38
N GLU A 851 -12.54 6.20 38.16
CA GLU A 851 -13.55 6.58 37.16
C GLU A 851 -14.22 5.32 36.60
N ALA A 852 -15.54 5.36 36.45
CA ALA A 852 -16.31 4.17 36.09
C ALA A 852 -16.05 3.73 34.65
N GLU A 853 -15.77 4.68 33.75
CA GLU A 853 -15.43 4.44 32.35
C GLU A 853 -14.09 3.72 32.16
N HIS A 854 -13.26 3.61 33.20
CA HIS A 854 -12.02 2.84 33.15
C HIS A 854 -12.21 1.35 33.50
N GLY A 855 -13.44 0.92 33.79
CA GLY A 855 -13.78 -0.48 34.06
C GLY A 855 -14.01 -1.30 32.79
N THR A 856 -13.81 -2.61 32.88
CA THR A 856 -14.22 -3.55 31.82
C THR A 856 -15.72 -3.77 31.88
N LEU A 857 -16.41 -3.51 30.77
CA LEU A 857 -17.85 -3.71 30.60
C LEU A 857 -18.17 -5.18 30.30
N HIS A 858 -19.11 -5.77 31.04
CA HIS A 858 -19.67 -7.10 30.82
C HIS A 858 -21.17 -6.97 30.53
N ASP A 859 -21.51 -6.80 29.25
CA ASP A 859 -22.89 -6.68 28.76
C ASP A 859 -23.43 -8.08 28.40
N ASP A 860 -24.58 -8.45 28.96
CA ASP A 860 -25.18 -9.76 28.72
C ASP A 860 -26.07 -9.80 27.46
N HIS A 861 -26.37 -8.63 26.88
CA HIS A 861 -27.22 -8.38 25.70
C HIS A 861 -28.64 -8.95 25.76
N SER A 862 -29.01 -9.64 26.83
CA SER A 862 -30.26 -10.39 26.96
C SER A 862 -31.43 -9.47 27.32
N ASN A 863 -31.11 -8.29 27.84
CA ASN A 863 -32.04 -7.30 28.38
C ASN A 863 -31.98 -5.94 27.66
N ASP A 864 -31.09 -5.76 26.67
CA ASP A 864 -30.90 -4.49 25.92
C ASP A 864 -32.18 -3.97 25.29
N ARG A 865 -33.12 -4.86 24.98
CA ARG A 865 -34.32 -4.53 24.22
C ARG A 865 -35.48 -4.14 25.12
N ASP A 866 -35.93 -2.90 24.99
CA ASP A 866 -37.10 -2.43 25.73
C ASP A 866 -38.42 -3.00 25.18
N GLN A 867 -39.50 -2.82 25.96
CA GLN A 867 -40.85 -3.27 25.59
C GLN A 867 -41.44 -2.57 24.34
N TRP A 868 -40.77 -1.55 23.81
CA TRP A 868 -41.16 -0.77 22.62
C TRP A 868 -40.27 -1.08 21.40
N GLY A 869 -39.30 -1.98 21.54
CA GLY A 869 -38.41 -2.42 20.48
C GLY A 869 -37.13 -1.60 20.30
N GLY A 870 -36.83 -0.65 21.19
CA GLY A 870 -35.55 0.06 21.27
C GLY A 870 -34.45 -0.82 21.86
N ASN A 871 -33.19 -0.57 21.49
CA ASN A 871 -32.02 -1.34 21.93
C ASN A 871 -31.07 -0.41 22.70
N TYR A 872 -30.77 -0.73 23.96
CA TYR A 872 -29.98 0.08 24.88
C TYR A 872 -28.89 -0.80 25.52
N PRO A 873 -27.83 -1.14 24.78
CA PRO A 873 -26.69 -1.90 25.32
C PRO A 873 -25.92 -1.06 26.34
N MET A 874 -25.14 -1.70 27.20
CA MET A 874 -24.26 -1.02 28.13
C MET A 874 -23.13 -0.31 27.37
N GLU A 875 -22.96 1.00 27.60
CA GLU A 875 -22.00 1.82 26.87
C GLU A 875 -21.43 2.97 27.71
N ILE A 876 -20.23 3.45 27.34
CA ILE A 876 -19.64 4.67 27.90
C ILE A 876 -20.15 5.86 27.09
N THR A 877 -20.78 6.83 27.74
CA THR A 877 -21.39 8.00 27.09
C THR A 877 -20.99 9.30 27.75
N ASP A 878 -20.96 10.38 26.97
CA ASP A 878 -20.73 11.72 27.51
C ASP A 878 -21.88 12.13 28.44
N PHE A 879 -21.53 12.70 29.59
CA PHE A 879 -22.51 13.18 30.56
C PHE A 879 -22.05 14.48 31.19
N GLU A 880 -22.87 15.52 31.03
CA GLU A 880 -22.56 16.85 31.54
C GLU A 880 -22.47 16.84 33.07
N GLY A 881 -21.31 17.24 33.58
CA GLY A 881 -21.01 17.31 35.02
C GLY A 881 -20.43 16.04 35.64
N ALA A 882 -20.28 14.95 34.88
CA ALA A 882 -19.56 13.75 35.32
C ALA A 882 -18.05 14.02 35.47
N SER A 883 -17.40 13.29 36.38
CA SER A 883 -15.94 13.22 36.43
C SER A 883 -15.43 12.58 35.15
N GLY A 884 -14.32 13.08 34.58
CA GLY A 884 -13.87 12.64 33.25
C GLY A 884 -14.81 12.98 32.07
N GLY A 885 -15.99 13.56 32.34
CA GLY A 885 -17.00 13.93 31.35
C GLY A 885 -17.84 12.75 30.83
N LYS A 886 -17.69 11.55 31.39
CA LYS A 886 -18.33 10.32 30.91
C LYS A 886 -18.96 9.51 32.03
N ILE A 887 -19.92 8.65 31.69
CA ILE A 887 -20.51 7.66 32.61
C ILE A 887 -20.66 6.31 31.92
N VAL A 888 -20.72 5.24 32.70
CA VAL A 888 -21.21 3.94 32.23
C VAL A 888 -22.74 3.93 32.28
N ASN A 889 -23.37 3.85 31.12
CA ASN A 889 -24.81 3.91 30.92
C ASN A 889 -25.43 2.51 30.73
N ALA A 890 -26.75 2.40 30.92
CA ALA A 890 -27.54 1.21 30.58
C ALA A 890 -27.09 -0.11 31.27
N ILE A 891 -26.70 -0.05 32.55
CA ILE A 891 -26.35 -1.23 33.34
C ILE A 891 -27.63 -1.91 33.86
N ASN A 892 -28.16 -2.83 33.07
CA ASN A 892 -29.40 -3.55 33.34
C ASN A 892 -29.15 -4.84 34.13
N ASN A 893 -30.22 -5.51 34.55
CA ASN A 893 -30.12 -6.75 35.30
C ASN A 893 -29.38 -7.87 34.54
N GLY A 894 -28.16 -8.19 34.96
CA GLY A 894 -27.28 -9.19 34.36
C GLY A 894 -25.95 -8.60 33.89
N ASP A 895 -25.92 -7.28 33.71
CA ASP A 895 -24.72 -6.54 33.33
C ASP A 895 -23.83 -6.26 34.53
N ALA A 896 -22.54 -6.05 34.25
CA ALA A 896 -21.58 -5.67 35.27
C ALA A 896 -20.43 -4.82 34.71
N VAL A 897 -19.82 -4.04 35.59
CA VAL A 897 -18.54 -3.37 35.34
C VAL A 897 -17.50 -3.92 36.31
N SER A 898 -16.34 -4.30 35.81
CA SER A 898 -15.29 -4.90 36.62
C SER A 898 -13.99 -4.10 36.59
N TYR A 899 -13.32 -4.00 37.72
CA TYR A 899 -12.06 -3.28 37.89
C TYR A 899 -11.01 -4.23 38.43
N ARG A 900 -9.84 -4.31 37.78
CA ARG A 900 -8.70 -5.00 38.37
C ARG A 900 -8.11 -4.09 39.44
N VAL A 901 -8.05 -4.55 40.69
CA VAL A 901 -7.63 -3.73 41.84
C VAL A 901 -6.55 -4.43 42.66
N LYS A 902 -5.64 -3.64 43.23
CA LYS A 902 -4.62 -4.05 44.19
C LYS A 902 -4.94 -3.46 45.55
N VAL A 903 -5.14 -4.34 46.53
CA VAL A 903 -5.25 -3.96 47.94
C VAL A 903 -3.98 -4.34 48.66
N GLU A 904 -3.23 -3.36 49.16
CA GLU A 904 -2.03 -3.60 49.97
C GLU A 904 -2.35 -3.69 51.46
N ARG A 905 -3.31 -2.89 51.94
CA ARG A 905 -3.70 -2.87 53.36
C ARG A 905 -5.13 -3.41 53.55
N PRO A 906 -5.32 -4.51 54.29
CA PRO A 906 -6.65 -4.91 54.74
C PRO A 906 -7.26 -3.84 55.65
N GLY A 907 -8.58 -3.70 55.62
CA GLY A 907 -9.27 -2.67 56.40
C GLY A 907 -10.62 -2.29 55.82
N THR A 908 -11.21 -1.26 56.41
CA THR A 908 -12.48 -0.69 55.95
C THR A 908 -12.21 0.52 55.07
N TYR A 909 -12.71 0.47 53.84
CA TYR A 909 -12.67 1.55 52.87
C TYR A 909 -14.05 2.19 52.76
N ARG A 910 -14.13 3.49 53.00
CA ARG A 910 -15.31 4.28 52.75
C ARG A 910 -15.36 4.61 51.26
N VAL A 911 -16.42 4.17 50.59
CA VAL A 911 -16.65 4.42 49.17
C VAL A 911 -17.76 5.45 49.04
N ALA A 912 -17.48 6.55 48.35
CA ALA A 912 -18.48 7.48 47.86
C ALA A 912 -18.65 7.26 46.35
N LEU A 913 -19.76 6.62 45.97
CA LEU A 913 -20.14 6.43 44.58
C LEU A 913 -20.95 7.62 44.10
N THR A 914 -20.45 8.33 43.09
CA THR A 914 -21.22 9.29 42.32
C THR A 914 -21.90 8.59 41.15
N TYR A 915 -23.19 8.87 40.94
CA TYR A 915 -24.02 8.16 39.97
C TYR A 915 -25.19 9.03 39.49
N SER A 916 -25.81 8.64 38.37
CA SER A 916 -27.10 9.18 37.93
C SER A 916 -28.12 8.06 37.78
N SER A 917 -29.38 8.32 38.15
CA SER A 917 -30.44 7.31 38.06
C SER A 917 -31.78 7.91 37.66
N GLY A 918 -32.52 7.17 36.85
CA GLY A 918 -33.92 7.46 36.47
C GLY A 918 -34.95 6.65 37.25
N SER A 919 -34.53 5.73 38.11
CA SER A 919 -35.42 4.96 38.98
C SER A 919 -34.96 4.96 40.44
N ALA A 920 -35.92 5.13 41.35
CA ALA A 920 -35.69 5.05 42.79
C ALA A 920 -35.33 3.62 43.27
N SER A 921 -35.53 2.59 42.43
CA SER A 921 -35.24 1.19 42.77
C SER A 921 -33.82 0.74 42.43
N ASN A 922 -33.03 1.57 41.73
CA ASN A 922 -31.72 1.14 41.27
C ASN A 922 -30.75 0.92 42.43
N ALA A 923 -29.93 -0.12 42.31
CA ALA A 923 -29.00 -0.53 43.34
C ALA A 923 -27.81 -1.25 42.73
N ILE A 924 -26.70 -1.31 43.45
CA ILE A 924 -25.50 -2.03 43.04
C ILE A 924 -25.20 -3.19 43.97
N LYS A 925 -24.49 -4.18 43.45
CA LYS A 925 -23.90 -5.31 44.17
C LYS A 925 -22.39 -5.30 43.92
N LEU A 926 -21.59 -5.55 44.95
CA LEU A 926 -20.13 -5.65 44.82
C LEU A 926 -19.62 -7.01 45.26
N PHE A 927 -18.78 -7.64 44.45
CA PHE A 927 -18.11 -8.90 44.78
C PHE A 927 -16.75 -8.98 44.06
N ASP A 928 -15.91 -9.94 44.45
CA ASP A 928 -14.59 -10.10 43.86
C ASP A 928 -14.20 -11.57 43.64
N ASP A 929 -13.34 -11.81 42.65
CA ASP A 929 -12.97 -13.17 42.21
C ASP A 929 -12.15 -13.95 43.26
N ASN A 930 -11.28 -13.27 44.00
CA ASN A 930 -10.28 -13.90 44.89
C ASN A 930 -10.62 -13.83 46.38
N GLY A 931 -11.83 -13.37 46.71
CA GLY A 931 -12.31 -13.19 48.07
C GLY A 931 -11.44 -12.22 48.90
N VAL A 932 -10.84 -11.22 48.26
CA VAL A 932 -10.14 -10.10 48.92
C VAL A 932 -11.14 -9.26 49.70
N PHE A 933 -12.33 -9.01 49.16
CA PHE A 933 -13.36 -8.21 49.79
C PHE A 933 -14.44 -9.06 50.45
N LYS A 934 -15.15 -8.47 51.42
CA LYS A 934 -16.46 -8.96 51.85
C LYS A 934 -17.48 -8.48 50.81
N ALA A 935 -18.21 -9.41 50.19
CA ALA A 935 -19.24 -9.08 49.22
C ALA A 935 -20.34 -8.19 49.85
N ILE A 936 -20.87 -7.27 49.05
CA ILE A 936 -21.99 -6.41 49.40
C ILE A 936 -23.15 -6.78 48.49
N ASP A 937 -24.19 -7.37 49.07
CA ASP A 937 -25.32 -7.91 48.30
C ASP A 937 -26.23 -6.84 47.72
N SER A 938 -26.27 -5.64 48.31
CA SER A 938 -27.02 -4.49 47.79
C SER A 938 -26.59 -3.17 48.44
N VAL A 939 -26.39 -2.14 47.64
CA VAL A 939 -26.35 -0.73 48.05
C VAL A 939 -27.41 0.01 47.24
N SER A 940 -28.37 0.63 47.93
CA SER A 940 -29.40 1.44 47.27
C SER A 940 -28.79 2.71 46.67
N ALA A 941 -28.95 2.88 45.36
CA ALA A 941 -28.40 3.99 44.59
C ALA A 941 -29.45 4.45 43.55
N GLY A 942 -30.68 4.66 44.01
CA GLY A 942 -31.81 5.06 43.19
C GLY A 942 -32.10 6.56 43.25
N HIS A 943 -32.58 7.13 42.15
CA HIS A 943 -33.12 8.49 42.07
C HIS A 943 -34.05 8.59 40.86
N THR A 944 -34.98 9.55 40.82
CA THR A 944 -35.99 9.63 39.74
C THR A 944 -35.63 10.62 38.63
N ASN A 945 -34.61 11.44 38.80
CA ASN A 945 -34.15 12.39 37.78
C ASN A 945 -32.84 11.91 37.12
N PRO A 946 -32.89 11.38 35.87
CA PRO A 946 -31.72 10.92 35.13
C PRO A 946 -30.90 12.07 34.53
N ARG A 947 -31.00 13.30 35.01
CA ARG A 947 -30.07 14.38 34.64
C ARG A 947 -29.22 14.84 35.81
N GLU A 948 -29.53 14.35 37.01
CA GLU A 948 -28.81 14.74 38.23
C GLU A 948 -27.81 13.66 38.61
N LEU A 949 -26.62 14.10 39.03
CA LEU A 949 -25.67 13.29 39.76
C LEU A 949 -26.01 13.30 41.25
N LYS A 950 -25.93 12.13 41.87
CA LYS A 950 -26.12 11.87 43.29
C LYS A 950 -24.91 11.11 43.81
N THR A 951 -24.70 11.17 45.12
CA THR A 951 -23.66 10.40 45.78
C THR A 951 -24.27 9.52 46.85
N VAL A 952 -23.92 8.23 46.84
CA VAL A 952 -24.20 7.30 47.94
C VAL A 952 -22.90 6.88 48.57
N THR A 953 -22.93 6.65 49.89
CA THR A 953 -21.74 6.32 50.67
C THR A 953 -21.93 5.00 51.40
N PHE A 954 -20.95 4.10 51.31
CA PHE A 954 -20.97 2.79 51.96
C PHE A 954 -19.55 2.32 52.35
N ASP A 955 -19.47 1.29 53.19
CA ASP A 955 -18.20 0.69 53.63
C ASP A 955 -17.91 -0.59 52.83
N LEU A 956 -16.72 -0.66 52.23
CA LEU A 956 -16.17 -1.83 51.54
C LEU A 956 -15.03 -2.41 52.40
N VAL A 957 -15.19 -3.65 52.86
CA VAL A 957 -14.23 -4.28 53.79
C VAL A 957 -13.29 -5.21 53.02
N ALA A 958 -12.00 -4.89 52.99
CA ALA A 958 -10.96 -5.77 52.49
C ALA A 958 -10.46 -6.69 53.63
N LYS A 959 -10.62 -8.01 53.45
CA LYS A 959 -10.30 -9.04 54.45
C LYS A 959 -8.81 -9.40 54.47
N LYS A 960 -8.12 -9.22 53.34
CA LYS A 960 -6.71 -9.56 53.14
C LYS A 960 -6.11 -8.69 52.04
N ALA A 961 -4.79 -8.58 52.00
CA ALA A 961 -4.08 -7.96 50.88
C ALA A 961 -4.14 -8.89 49.66
N GLY A 962 -4.09 -8.33 48.45
CA GLY A 962 -4.08 -9.09 47.21
C GLY A 962 -4.54 -8.30 46.00
N THR A 963 -4.30 -8.87 44.81
CA THR A 963 -4.87 -8.40 43.55
C THR A 963 -6.13 -9.22 43.23
N THR A 964 -7.21 -8.55 42.86
CA THR A 964 -8.48 -9.20 42.51
C THR A 964 -9.18 -8.40 41.41
N THR A 965 -10.21 -8.98 40.81
CA THR A 965 -11.18 -8.24 40.01
C THR A 965 -12.35 -7.90 40.91
N LEU A 966 -12.59 -6.61 41.16
CA LEU A 966 -13.76 -6.12 41.87
C LEU A 966 -14.86 -5.84 40.85
N THR A 967 -15.98 -6.54 40.97
CA THR A 967 -17.11 -6.44 40.05
C THR A 967 -18.27 -5.70 40.71
N VAL A 968 -18.77 -4.69 40.01
CA VAL A 968 -19.98 -3.93 40.33
C VAL A 968 -21.07 -4.41 39.38
N GLY A 969 -22.02 -5.17 39.90
CA GLY A 969 -23.17 -5.69 39.15
C GLY A 969 -24.49 -5.28 39.78
N THR A 970 -25.57 -5.92 39.35
CA THR A 970 -26.92 -5.65 39.84
C THR A 970 -27.36 -6.63 40.96
N PRO A 971 -28.19 -6.18 41.92
CA PRO A 971 -28.78 -7.05 42.93
C PRO A 971 -30.18 -7.55 42.53
N GLY A 972 -30.35 -8.87 42.46
CA GLY A 972 -31.66 -9.50 42.26
C GLY A 972 -32.26 -9.20 40.88
N ASN A 973 -33.39 -8.49 40.85
CA ASN A 973 -34.05 -8.04 39.61
C ASN A 973 -33.99 -6.52 39.42
N ALA A 974 -33.15 -5.81 40.20
CA ALA A 974 -32.97 -4.38 40.06
C ALA A 974 -31.94 -4.07 38.96
N ASP A 975 -32.07 -2.92 38.32
CA ASP A 975 -31.02 -2.37 37.46
C ASP A 975 -30.03 -1.54 38.31
N ALA A 976 -28.83 -1.31 37.79
CA ALA A 976 -27.86 -0.42 38.43
C ALA A 976 -28.11 1.04 38.01
N PRO A 977 -27.70 2.02 38.84
CA PRO A 977 -27.59 3.39 38.35
C PRO A 977 -26.50 3.49 37.29
N ARG A 978 -26.49 4.59 36.54
CA ARG A 978 -25.38 4.92 35.66
C ARG A 978 -24.22 5.44 36.50
N LEU A 979 -23.06 4.83 36.35
CA LEU A 979 -21.92 5.03 37.23
C LEU A 979 -21.02 6.12 36.67
N ASP A 980 -20.65 7.07 37.54
CA ASP A 980 -19.69 8.14 37.23
C ASP A 980 -18.33 7.76 37.85
N LYS A 981 -18.24 7.78 39.18
CA LYS A 981 -16.96 7.51 39.85
C LYS A 981 -17.06 6.96 41.25
N PHE A 982 -15.99 6.32 41.71
CA PHE A 982 -15.81 5.81 43.06
C PHE A 982 -14.68 6.55 43.76
N ASP A 983 -15.01 7.39 44.74
CA ASP A 983 -14.03 7.98 45.65
C ASP A 983 -13.85 7.04 46.85
N ILE A 984 -12.67 6.44 46.98
CA ILE A 984 -12.36 5.38 47.94
C ILE A 984 -11.38 5.92 48.97
N THR A 985 -11.77 5.92 50.25
CA THR A 985 -10.95 6.42 51.38
C THR A 985 -10.71 5.31 52.39
N LEU A 986 -9.46 5.07 52.80
CA LEU A 986 -9.17 4.15 53.92
C LEU A 986 -9.59 4.83 55.24
N THR A 987 -10.55 4.26 55.98
CA THR A 987 -11.11 4.89 57.20
C THR A 987 -10.72 4.20 58.50
N ALA A 988 -10.43 2.91 58.45
CA ALA A 988 -9.91 2.17 59.59
C ALA A 988 -9.03 1.04 59.05
N SER A 989 -7.73 1.10 59.33
CA SER A 989 -6.83 -0.02 59.06
C SER A 989 -7.20 -1.17 60.00
N ALA A 990 -7.31 -2.40 59.47
CA ALA A 990 -7.22 -3.55 60.36
C ALA A 990 -5.80 -3.61 60.91
N VAL A 991 -5.66 -3.85 62.22
CA VAL A 991 -4.34 -3.98 62.86
C VAL A 991 -3.69 -5.24 62.32
N ASP A 992 -2.59 -5.08 61.58
CA ASP A 992 -1.87 -6.17 60.94
C ASP A 992 -0.97 -6.87 61.96
N LYS A 993 -1.38 -8.08 62.34
CA LYS A 993 -0.72 -8.93 63.32
C LYS A 993 0.09 -10.05 62.68
N ALA A 994 0.14 -10.15 61.35
CA ALA A 994 0.69 -11.31 60.66
C ALA A 994 2.19 -11.50 60.94
N GLU A 995 2.97 -10.42 60.90
CA GLU A 995 4.41 -10.50 61.18
C GLU A 995 4.71 -10.78 62.66
N LEU A 996 3.96 -10.17 63.58
CA LEU A 996 4.06 -10.46 65.01
C LEU A 996 3.69 -11.91 65.32
N GLN A 997 2.63 -12.45 64.69
CA GLN A 997 2.22 -13.85 64.83
C GLN A 997 3.32 -14.80 64.35
N LYS A 998 3.91 -14.52 63.18
CA LYS A 998 5.03 -15.31 62.65
C LYS A 998 6.25 -15.25 63.58
N ALA A 999 6.58 -14.07 64.10
CA ALA A 999 7.70 -13.91 65.04
C ALA A 999 7.47 -14.68 66.36
N VAL A 1000 6.24 -14.68 66.88
CA VAL A 1000 5.83 -15.47 68.06
C VAL A 1000 5.90 -16.98 67.78
N ASP A 1001 5.45 -17.43 66.61
CA ASP A 1001 5.49 -18.84 66.21
C ASP A 1001 6.95 -19.33 66.04
N ASP A 1002 7.83 -18.49 65.49
CA ASP A 1002 9.26 -18.80 65.38
C ASP A 1002 9.96 -18.76 66.73
N ALA A 1003 9.60 -17.81 67.60
CA ALA A 1003 10.09 -17.72 68.97
C ALA A 1003 9.71 -18.95 69.81
N ALA A 1004 8.52 -19.52 69.59
CA ALA A 1004 8.04 -20.73 70.27
C ALA A 1004 8.85 -22.00 69.94
N LYS A 1005 9.70 -21.97 68.91
CA LYS A 1005 10.57 -23.10 68.51
C LYS A 1005 11.88 -23.15 69.30
N LEU A 1006 12.20 -22.13 70.10
CA LEU A 1006 13.43 -22.07 70.89
C LEU A 1006 13.29 -22.86 72.20
N VAL A 1007 14.36 -23.52 72.63
CA VAL A 1007 14.40 -24.34 73.86
C VAL A 1007 15.12 -23.58 74.97
N GLU A 1008 14.47 -23.44 76.13
CA GLU A 1008 14.96 -22.66 77.28
C GLU A 1008 16.36 -23.08 77.74
N ASP A 1009 16.63 -24.38 77.79
CA ASP A 1009 17.90 -24.96 78.27
C ASP A 1009 19.13 -24.65 77.41
N ASP A 1010 18.94 -24.13 76.18
CA ASP A 1010 20.05 -23.78 75.27
C ASP A 1010 20.64 -22.39 75.55
N TYR A 1011 20.02 -21.59 76.41
CA TYR A 1011 20.34 -20.18 76.62
C TYR A 1011 20.57 -19.83 78.10
N THR A 1012 21.37 -18.80 78.36
CA THR A 1012 21.62 -18.33 79.72
C THR A 1012 20.32 -17.84 80.37
N ALA A 1013 20.13 -18.18 81.64
CA ALA A 1013 18.91 -17.86 82.38
C ALA A 1013 18.57 -16.35 82.38
N GLU A 1014 19.59 -15.48 82.38
CA GLU A 1014 19.42 -14.02 82.35
C GLU A 1014 18.84 -13.53 81.01
N THR A 1015 19.40 -13.94 79.87
CA THR A 1015 18.90 -13.51 78.55
C THR A 1015 17.58 -14.19 78.19
N TRP A 1016 17.37 -15.42 78.66
CA TRP A 1016 16.12 -16.14 78.41
C TRP A 1016 14.94 -15.52 79.15
N ALA A 1017 15.12 -15.05 80.39
CA ALA A 1017 14.07 -14.38 81.14
C ALA A 1017 13.58 -13.10 80.42
N GLY A 1018 14.50 -12.30 79.86
CA GLY A 1018 14.16 -11.11 79.06
C GLY A 1018 13.42 -11.45 77.77
N PHE A 1019 13.87 -12.47 77.05
CA PHE A 1019 13.20 -12.96 75.83
C PHE A 1019 11.80 -13.52 76.10
N LYS A 1020 11.64 -14.33 77.16
CA LYS A 1020 10.35 -14.89 77.56
C LYS A 1020 9.35 -13.79 77.91
N SER A 1021 9.79 -12.76 78.63
CA SER A 1021 8.94 -11.59 78.94
C SER A 1021 8.50 -10.84 77.68
N ALA A 1022 9.38 -10.68 76.69
CA ALA A 1022 9.02 -10.04 75.41
C ALA A 1022 8.09 -10.91 74.56
N LEU A 1023 8.28 -12.24 74.59
CA LEU A 1023 7.40 -13.21 73.91
C LEU A 1023 6.00 -13.26 74.51
N ASP A 1024 5.88 -13.22 75.83
CA ASP A 1024 4.58 -13.19 76.49
C ASP A 1024 3.87 -11.85 76.25
N ALA A 1025 4.58 -10.72 76.31
CA ALA A 1025 4.02 -9.42 75.92
C ALA A 1025 3.55 -9.38 74.45
N ALA A 1026 4.31 -10.00 73.53
CA ALA A 1026 3.92 -10.13 72.13
C ALA A 1026 2.66 -10.99 71.95
N ARG A 1027 2.51 -12.08 72.71
CA ARG A 1027 1.29 -12.91 72.72
C ARG A 1027 0.09 -12.15 73.26
N ASP A 1028 0.28 -11.35 74.31
CA ASP A 1028 -0.80 -10.53 74.88
C ASP A 1028 -1.29 -9.49 73.87
N VAL A 1029 -0.38 -8.84 73.14
CA VAL A 1029 -0.72 -7.91 72.06
C VAL A 1029 -1.41 -8.63 70.89
N LEU A 1030 -1.01 -9.86 70.55
CA LEU A 1030 -1.72 -10.67 69.55
C LEU A 1030 -3.15 -11.02 69.98
N ALA A 1031 -3.35 -11.34 71.26
CA ALA A 1031 -4.64 -11.71 71.83
C ALA A 1031 -5.58 -10.52 72.07
N ALA A 1032 -5.04 -9.30 72.26
CA ALA A 1032 -5.83 -8.10 72.51
C ALA A 1032 -6.64 -7.67 71.26
N ALA A 1033 -7.97 -7.66 71.38
CA ALA A 1033 -8.88 -7.35 70.27
C ALA A 1033 -8.82 -5.87 69.82
N ASP A 1034 -8.32 -4.99 70.67
CA ASP A 1034 -8.18 -3.54 70.50
C ASP A 1034 -6.72 -3.06 70.39
N ALA A 1035 -5.77 -4.00 70.22
CA ALA A 1035 -4.36 -3.66 70.04
C ALA A 1035 -4.18 -2.66 68.89
N THR A 1036 -3.41 -1.60 69.09
CA THR A 1036 -3.06 -0.65 68.02
C THR A 1036 -1.90 -1.18 67.17
N GLN A 1037 -1.72 -0.65 65.95
CA GLN A 1037 -0.57 -1.04 65.13
C GLN A 1037 0.77 -0.70 65.80
N ASP A 1038 0.85 0.41 66.52
CA ASP A 1038 2.05 0.78 67.28
C ASP A 1038 2.35 -0.24 68.37
N GLN A 1039 1.33 -0.73 69.09
CA GLN A 1039 1.54 -1.80 70.07
C GLN A 1039 2.01 -3.10 69.43
N VAL A 1040 1.51 -3.44 68.24
CA VAL A 1040 1.94 -4.62 67.47
C VAL A 1040 3.38 -4.46 66.97
N ASN A 1041 3.73 -3.29 66.43
CA ASN A 1041 5.06 -2.99 65.95
C ASN A 1041 6.09 -2.95 67.09
N ASP A 1042 5.74 -2.32 68.22
CA ASP A 1042 6.56 -2.27 69.43
C ASP A 1042 6.78 -3.67 70.00
N ALA A 1043 5.73 -4.50 70.04
CA ALA A 1043 5.84 -5.89 70.45
C ALA A 1043 6.71 -6.73 69.50
N LEU A 1044 6.60 -6.50 68.19
CA LEU A 1044 7.41 -7.20 67.18
C LEU A 1044 8.89 -6.81 67.31
N ALA A 1045 9.17 -5.50 67.43
CA ALA A 1045 10.52 -4.99 67.62
C ALA A 1045 11.12 -5.51 68.93
N ALA A 1046 10.39 -5.41 70.05
CA ALA A 1046 10.85 -5.90 71.35
C ALA A 1046 11.11 -7.42 71.35
N LEU A 1047 10.23 -8.21 70.73
CA LEU A 1047 10.43 -9.65 70.60
C LEU A 1047 11.65 -9.98 69.72
N THR A 1048 11.81 -9.27 68.60
CA THR A 1048 12.92 -9.48 67.67
C THR A 1048 14.26 -9.10 68.31
N ASP A 1049 14.32 -7.98 69.03
CA ASP A 1049 15.51 -7.52 69.75
C ASP A 1049 15.85 -8.45 70.91
N ALA A 1050 14.86 -8.88 71.69
CA ALA A 1050 15.08 -9.81 72.78
C ALA A 1050 15.55 -11.19 72.25
N ARG A 1051 15.05 -11.62 71.08
CA ARG A 1051 15.52 -12.83 70.39
C ARG A 1051 16.97 -12.68 69.93
N ALA A 1052 17.33 -11.54 69.35
CA ALA A 1052 18.70 -11.25 68.94
C ALA A 1052 19.67 -11.15 70.13
N GLY A 1053 19.17 -10.74 71.30
CA GLY A 1053 19.92 -10.64 72.56
C GLY A 1053 20.12 -11.96 73.33
N LEU A 1054 19.53 -13.07 72.88
CA LEU A 1054 19.72 -14.38 73.50
C LEU A 1054 21.18 -14.85 73.44
N LYS A 1055 21.75 -15.21 74.59
CA LYS A 1055 23.11 -15.78 74.70
C LYS A 1055 23.00 -17.25 75.05
N LYS A 1056 23.70 -18.10 74.31
CA LYS A 1056 23.77 -19.54 74.60
C LYS A 1056 24.55 -19.78 75.88
N ASP A 1057 24.11 -20.73 76.70
CA ASP A 1057 24.85 -21.13 77.91
C ASP A 1057 26.04 -22.03 77.51
N GLU A 1058 27.25 -21.46 77.49
CA GLU A 1058 28.45 -22.10 76.93
C GLU A 1058 29.07 -23.22 77.80
N VAL A 1059 28.34 -23.80 78.76
CA VAL A 1059 28.82 -24.98 79.50
C VAL A 1059 27.95 -26.20 79.22
N LYS A 1060 27.99 -26.67 77.97
CA LYS A 1060 27.91 -28.10 77.63
C LYS A 1060 28.53 -28.37 76.25
N PRO A 1061 29.27 -29.47 76.06
CA PRO A 1061 30.20 -29.64 74.94
C PRO A 1061 29.47 -30.01 73.65
N ASP A 1062 29.84 -29.35 72.54
CA ASP A 1062 29.55 -29.80 71.17
C ASP A 1062 30.58 -30.88 70.78
N PRO A 1063 30.17 -32.16 70.62
CA PRO A 1063 31.06 -33.25 70.29
C PRO A 1063 31.30 -33.27 68.78
N GLY A 1064 32.16 -32.37 68.30
CA GLY A 1064 32.90 -32.63 67.08
C GLY A 1064 33.03 -31.46 66.14
N LYS A 1065 34.08 -30.65 66.38
CA LYS A 1065 35.12 -30.30 65.38
C LYS A 1065 36.09 -29.25 65.93
N PRO A 1066 37.40 -29.44 65.74
CA PRO A 1066 38.31 -28.37 65.33
C PRO A 1066 38.76 -28.66 63.88
N ASN A 1067 38.49 -27.77 62.94
CA ASN A 1067 39.25 -26.56 62.56
C ASN A 1067 40.48 -26.89 61.67
N PRO A 1068 40.62 -26.30 60.47
CA PRO A 1068 41.55 -26.74 59.44
C PRO A 1068 42.80 -25.87 59.39
N ASP A 1069 43.98 -26.43 59.67
CA ASP A 1069 45.25 -25.78 59.33
C ASP A 1069 46.37 -26.80 59.06
N LYS A 1070 46.61 -27.05 57.76
CA LYS A 1070 47.84 -27.56 57.07
C LYS A 1070 48.38 -28.96 57.48
N PRO A 1071 49.37 -29.52 56.74
CA PRO A 1071 49.47 -29.78 55.30
C PRO A 1071 49.72 -31.30 54.98
N ASN A 1072 49.48 -31.69 53.72
CA ASN A 1072 49.73 -33.01 53.11
C ASN A 1072 51.18 -33.53 53.36
N PRO A 1073 51.42 -34.81 53.71
CA PRO A 1073 51.75 -35.84 52.69
C PRO A 1073 51.41 -37.31 53.10
N ASP A 1074 51.68 -38.26 52.19
CA ASP A 1074 51.77 -39.73 52.40
C ASP A 1074 50.52 -40.61 52.09
N GLN A 1075 50.40 -40.98 50.80
CA GLN A 1075 50.12 -42.36 50.39
C GLN A 1075 51.36 -43.25 50.73
N PRO A 1076 51.34 -44.61 50.83
CA PRO A 1076 50.48 -45.55 50.07
C PRO A 1076 50.12 -46.92 50.73
N GLY A 1077 49.26 -47.70 50.05
CA GLY A 1077 49.23 -49.18 50.09
C GLY A 1077 48.56 -49.86 51.29
N ASN A 1078 48.16 -51.14 51.27
CA ASN A 1078 47.87 -52.12 50.23
C ASN A 1078 47.28 -53.37 50.97
N GLY A 1079 46.44 -54.17 50.31
CA GLY A 1079 46.02 -55.53 50.75
C GLY A 1079 44.86 -55.57 51.76
N GLU A 1080 43.97 -56.56 51.82
CA GLU A 1080 43.84 -57.86 51.15
C GLU A 1080 42.43 -58.41 51.48
N GLN A 1081 41.85 -59.19 50.57
CA GLN A 1081 40.88 -60.30 50.75
C GLN A 1081 39.63 -60.19 51.67
N GLY A 1082 38.47 -60.53 51.07
CA GLY A 1082 37.39 -61.30 51.74
C GLY A 1082 35.96 -60.86 51.42
N GLY A 1083 35.18 -61.70 50.71
CA GLY A 1083 33.72 -61.55 50.51
C GLY A 1083 32.91 -61.69 51.82
N ASN A 1084 31.60 -61.41 51.90
CA ASN A 1084 30.53 -61.52 50.89
C ASN A 1084 29.26 -60.73 51.32
N GLY A 1085 28.55 -60.08 50.37
CA GLY A 1085 27.07 -60.01 50.34
C GLY A 1085 26.26 -58.70 50.59
N ASN A 1086 26.01 -57.90 49.53
CA ASN A 1086 24.77 -57.19 49.06
C ASN A 1086 23.92 -56.25 49.99
N THR A 1087 23.28 -55.11 49.63
CA THR A 1087 22.73 -54.47 48.38
C THR A 1087 22.66 -52.90 48.40
N GLY A 1088 22.84 -52.26 47.22
CA GLY A 1088 22.47 -50.92 46.61
C GLY A 1088 22.12 -49.64 47.41
N THR A 1089 22.50 -48.40 47.02
CA THR A 1089 22.20 -47.67 45.74
C THR A 1089 22.84 -46.24 45.63
N LYS A 1090 22.90 -45.70 44.38
CA LYS A 1090 23.34 -44.35 43.85
C LYS A 1090 24.86 -44.09 43.79
N PRO A 1091 25.45 -43.15 42.97
CA PRO A 1091 24.92 -41.96 42.26
C PRO A 1091 25.47 -41.72 40.81
N SER A 1092 25.82 -40.47 40.45
CA SER A 1092 25.86 -39.78 39.13
C SER A 1092 27.20 -39.65 38.37
N GLY A 1093 27.13 -39.35 37.06
CA GLY A 1093 27.89 -38.27 36.38
C GLY A 1093 29.13 -38.64 35.54
N ASN A 1094 29.16 -38.23 34.26
CA ASN A 1094 30.33 -37.64 33.57
C ASN A 1094 29.98 -37.12 32.16
N GLY A 1095 30.68 -36.09 31.69
CA GLY A 1095 30.37 -35.36 30.44
C GLY A 1095 31.41 -35.44 29.31
N LYS A 1096 30.89 -35.22 28.08
CA LYS A 1096 31.48 -34.71 26.80
C LYS A 1096 32.70 -35.45 26.17
N PRO A 1097 33.04 -35.22 24.88
CA PRO A 1097 32.24 -35.05 23.64
C PRO A 1097 32.84 -35.82 22.41
N SER A 1098 32.24 -35.60 21.22
CA SER A 1098 32.75 -35.77 19.83
C SER A 1098 32.11 -36.87 18.96
N ALA A 1099 32.25 -36.68 17.64
CA ALA A 1099 31.26 -36.92 16.59
C ALA A 1099 31.41 -38.21 15.74
N LYS A 1100 30.33 -38.53 14.98
CA LYS A 1100 30.16 -39.47 13.83
C LYS A 1100 30.19 -40.99 14.15
N PRO A 1101 29.67 -41.90 13.29
CA PRO A 1101 28.89 -41.79 12.03
C PRO A 1101 27.63 -42.70 11.95
N SER A 1102 27.00 -42.74 10.76
CA SER A 1102 25.80 -43.47 10.33
C SER A 1102 25.92 -45.02 10.21
N ALA A 1103 24.80 -45.75 10.39
CA ALA A 1103 24.08 -46.52 9.34
C ALA A 1103 23.24 -47.71 9.88
N SER A 1104 21.94 -47.77 9.50
CA SER A 1104 21.07 -48.92 9.12
C SER A 1104 21.02 -50.19 10.02
N SER A 1105 19.92 -50.94 10.25
CA SER A 1105 18.70 -51.22 9.47
C SER A 1105 17.72 -52.13 10.26
N LYS A 1106 16.40 -51.98 9.99
CA LYS A 1106 15.33 -53.02 9.87
C LYS A 1106 15.04 -53.98 11.04
N LYS A 1107 13.79 -54.05 11.51
CA LYS A 1107 12.69 -54.92 11.01
C LYS A 1107 11.43 -54.83 11.91
N GLU A 1108 10.29 -55.17 11.33
CA GLU A 1108 8.90 -54.92 11.76
C GLU A 1108 8.21 -56.01 12.62
N LEU A 1109 7.14 -55.59 13.34
CA LEU A 1109 5.80 -56.22 13.60
C LEU A 1109 5.71 -57.58 14.37
N PRO A 1110 4.60 -57.90 15.11
CA PRO A 1110 3.19 -57.87 14.65
C PRO A 1110 2.04 -57.59 15.68
N LYS A 1111 0.82 -57.65 15.13
CA LYS A 1111 -0.57 -57.48 15.64
C LYS A 1111 -1.10 -58.64 16.52
N THR A 1112 -2.19 -58.37 17.27
CA THR A 1112 -3.57 -58.99 17.28
C THR A 1112 -4.28 -58.59 18.60
N GLY A 1113 -5.60 -58.46 18.79
CA GLY A 1113 -6.83 -58.69 18.02
C GLY A 1113 -8.00 -58.88 19.02
N ASP A 1114 -9.16 -58.27 18.72
CA ASP A 1114 -10.56 -58.53 19.16
C ASP A 1114 -10.96 -58.81 20.62
N VAL A 1115 -11.96 -58.07 21.14
CA VAL A 1115 -13.32 -58.61 21.41
C VAL A 1115 -14.40 -57.49 21.36
N SER A 1116 -15.50 -57.79 20.69
CA SER A 1116 -16.76 -57.06 20.48
C SER A 1116 -17.58 -56.72 21.74
N LEU A 1117 -18.42 -55.67 21.69
CA LEU A 1117 -19.86 -55.83 22.01
C LEU A 1117 -20.76 -54.72 21.41
N LEU A 1118 -21.86 -55.20 20.83
CA LEU A 1118 -22.94 -54.49 20.11
C LEU A 1118 -23.87 -53.68 21.03
N GLY A 1119 -24.53 -52.67 20.42
CA GLY A 1119 -25.85 -52.15 20.82
C GLY A 1119 -25.97 -50.64 20.58
N ALA A 1120 -26.29 -50.16 19.37
CA ALA A 1120 -27.66 -49.90 18.86
C ALA A 1120 -28.51 -49.06 19.84
N ALA A 1121 -29.21 -47.97 19.50
CA ALA A 1121 -29.45 -47.18 18.29
C ALA A 1121 -30.23 -45.91 18.79
N ILE A 1122 -30.20 -44.70 18.20
CA ILE A 1122 -31.15 -44.18 17.19
C ILE A 1122 -31.01 -42.63 17.15
N ALA A 1123 -30.97 -42.10 15.92
CA ALA A 1123 -31.39 -40.79 15.40
C ALA A 1123 -30.92 -39.46 16.02
N GLY A 1124 -30.36 -38.62 15.15
CA GLY A 1124 -30.14 -37.18 15.37
C GLY A 1124 -29.27 -36.56 14.28
N THR A 1125 -29.81 -36.51 13.05
CA THR A 1125 -29.24 -35.97 11.82
C THR A 1125 -28.95 -34.45 11.85
N SER A 1126 -27.79 -34.10 11.27
CA SER A 1126 -27.56 -33.03 10.27
C SER A 1126 -27.88 -31.56 10.59
N GLY A 1127 -26.92 -30.67 10.34
CA GLY A 1127 -27.22 -29.24 10.20
C GLY A 1127 -26.02 -28.32 9.95
N VAL A 1128 -25.44 -28.41 8.76
CA VAL A 1128 -24.67 -27.31 8.11
C VAL A 1128 -25.69 -26.41 7.40
N ALA A 1129 -25.62 -25.08 7.60
CA ALA A 1129 -26.05 -24.01 6.68
C ALA A 1129 -25.97 -22.66 7.43
N ALA A 1130 -25.10 -21.72 7.04
CA ALA A 1130 -25.27 -20.69 6.01
C ALA A 1130 -25.88 -19.38 6.56
N LEU A 1131 -25.28 -18.23 6.23
CA LEU A 1131 -25.98 -16.95 6.18
C LEU A 1131 -25.34 -16.02 5.16
N GLY A 1132 -25.75 -16.21 3.90
CA GLY A 1132 -25.84 -15.15 2.90
C GLY A 1132 -27.19 -14.43 3.02
N ALA A 1133 -27.20 -13.18 2.58
CA ALA A 1133 -28.24 -12.16 2.78
C ALA A 1133 -29.63 -12.49 2.19
N ALA A 1134 -30.69 -11.86 2.75
CA ALA A 1134 -31.90 -11.55 2.00
C ALA A 1134 -32.67 -10.32 2.57
N ARG A 1135 -32.65 -9.22 1.80
CA ARG A 1135 -33.77 -8.27 1.68
C ARG A 1135 -34.84 -8.91 0.79
N VAL A 1136 -36.11 -8.93 1.19
CA VAL A 1136 -37.27 -8.91 0.24
C VAL A 1136 -38.46 -8.15 0.83
N ILE A 1137 -39.08 -7.39 -0.09
CA ILE A 1137 -40.18 -6.43 -0.06
C ILE A 1137 -41.57 -7.09 0.09
N ALA A 1138 -42.53 -6.39 0.75
CA ALA A 1138 -43.95 -6.47 0.36
C ALA A 1138 -44.72 -5.17 0.68
N SER A 1139 -45.26 -4.58 -0.39
CA SER A 1139 -46.07 -3.35 -0.46
C SER A 1139 -47.51 -3.48 0.08
N ARG A 1140 -48.12 -2.36 0.52
CA ARG A 1140 -49.55 -2.06 0.23
C ARG A 1140 -49.93 -0.56 0.34
N ARG A 1141 -50.13 0.05 -0.85
CA ARG A 1141 -50.99 1.17 -1.29
C ARG A 1141 -51.85 1.95 -0.26
N ARG A 1142 -51.83 3.31 -0.34
CA ARG A 1142 -52.88 4.16 -0.98
C ARG A 1142 -52.70 5.68 -0.70
N ARG A 1143 -52.80 6.49 -1.78
CA ARG A 1143 -53.33 7.89 -1.88
C ARG A 1143 -52.54 8.95 -1.09
N ARG A 1144 -52.02 10.02 -1.68
CA ARG A 1144 -52.54 10.97 -2.68
C ARG A 1144 -51.39 11.62 -3.44
#